data_AF-A0A174H5N9-F1
#
_entry.id   AF-A0A174H5N9-F1
#
_cell.length_a   1.000
_cell.length_b   1.000
_cell.length_c   1.000
_cell.angle_alpha   90.00
_cell.angle_beta   90.00
_cell.angle_gamma   90.00
#
_symmetry.space_group_name_H-M   'P 1'
#
loop_
_entity.id
_entity.type
_entity.pdbx_description
1 polymer ?
#
loop_
_entity_poly.entity_id
_entity_poly.type
_entity_poly.pdbx_seq_one_letter_code
_entity_poly.pdbx_strand_id
1 'polypeptide(L)'
;MTDIAQAQITLGKNVYTYNPEGITPEVSKVVLGDKTLVAGTDYTVDKLTPNVTAYEKQPEINGAPNGAAVSITGTGVYQGTATTSTAATKINVVPENLESKCEVKVSETIIPVETLKNPAKLAKYVKVYYKTADGRKIDLSDTNNYTIKVANKNIIPGEKVTLKVVGTAASATNFMAGQNFYGTLTVDVTAEADDIFNDTTKIYGSDITRGNAFLGEIASAITGDVYMENGSTLTKVALDKTAGKGETFTGSDITFDGLKSLKHYVDQKDTTGNGADGIETLVAGHDYTVTYNNNLHAGQYNNSPAPSVTIKMIGKYKGERTFYFNIEQCDISSKDVTSETSAPIIFNALATNSTAKDVYAPADKLALTIANKGTKLVVGKDFDIDWIKWVNADKDDTSKGHFEVTVKAHQSRNKDTGDYFYDGDYVGTATYNMSITAKSLTSSDIKFADIDAQKWTGSASKPALVITDGTYTLVEGKDFKATWKDNVSVGNATVTVEGINGRYKDKLQKNFAISSKSISDGKIVNNYKPSTKNDLSGYTAADSVLKNEMYNDGKDVKATFAVVDANNNKLEEGRDYTVEYKDNKNVGTATITITGKGSYEGTLTTTFKIVGELINGKFDKKVIADQVYTGNEIKPEVKFTPSPLKLEEGKDYEIVYVNNVNSYTATGKENLDAADYAGPYVVARGIGNYAGEIRLPFNIKAAELTNACATAADAEYAGGKIAEAKITVKNPVSGKELEEGKDYKVEYKSGVNVGDKGEAVITILDTKNYSVKGKADNTLTVNYNIVAKDLKDVTVNAIEDKTYNGSQITPAVTVMNGDVLLTPDADYTVSYGENKEVGNGTVTITAKGKNYKGTKEVTFKIVEAKLEVGAPMISDVKVVGNRATVILSGEAEGAAGYDYVISTDKDCITNKNYVSVNKNQVSTSTPFKYVQKGTYYAYCHAWTRDANGKKVFGEWSEGKKFKVTAITPDAPVITNVKVSGSTIKVTYKAAANATGYDVVLGTSSKKENGETRPYHYGDHKVLNLKEGTVTATFKNVPAGTWTVGMHAFNRTSENNRKVFSPWSNLKKATVK
;
A
#
# COMPACT_ATOMS: atom_id res chain seq x y z
N MET A 1 -16.06 -21.49 -157.02
CA MET A 1 -16.76 -20.63 -156.04
C MET A 1 -16.27 -21.05 -154.67
N THR A 2 -15.90 -20.10 -153.81
CA THR A 2 -15.18 -20.37 -152.56
C THR A 2 -16.13 -20.17 -151.37
N ASP A 3 -16.26 -21.19 -150.53
CA ASP A 3 -17.09 -21.16 -149.32
C ASP A 3 -16.31 -20.53 -148.16
N ILE A 4 -16.93 -19.63 -147.38
CA ILE A 4 -16.28 -19.07 -146.19
C ILE A 4 -16.11 -20.10 -145.06
N ALA A 5 -16.75 -21.28 -145.16
CA ALA A 5 -16.39 -22.44 -144.34
C ALA A 5 -14.89 -22.80 -144.46
N GLN A 6 -14.24 -22.47 -145.59
CA GLN A 6 -12.79 -22.63 -145.79
C GLN A 6 -11.94 -21.47 -145.27
N ALA A 7 -12.55 -20.38 -144.78
CA ALA A 7 -11.80 -19.26 -144.22
C ALA A 7 -11.18 -19.62 -142.86
N GLN A 8 -9.96 -19.16 -142.61
CA GLN A 8 -9.34 -19.16 -141.28
C GLN A 8 -9.40 -17.75 -140.71
N ILE A 9 -10.01 -17.61 -139.55
CA ILE A 9 -10.07 -16.35 -138.78
C ILE A 9 -9.29 -16.57 -137.49
N THR A 10 -8.40 -15.64 -137.17
CA THR A 10 -7.55 -15.64 -135.97
C THR A 10 -7.91 -14.45 -135.10
N LEU A 11 -8.04 -14.67 -133.79
CA LEU A 11 -8.20 -13.61 -132.79
C LEU A 11 -6.81 -13.14 -132.30
N GLY A 12 -6.70 -11.89 -131.84
CA GLY A 12 -5.45 -11.33 -131.33
C GLY A 12 -4.98 -11.98 -130.03
N LYS A 13 -5.93 -12.36 -129.17
CA LYS A 13 -5.72 -13.17 -127.96
C LYS A 13 -6.96 -14.04 -127.71
N ASN A 14 -6.75 -15.18 -127.05
CA ASN A 14 -7.83 -16.10 -126.64
C ASN A 14 -8.10 -16.05 -125.12
N VAL A 15 -7.34 -15.23 -124.38
CA VAL A 15 -7.40 -15.09 -122.91
C VAL A 15 -7.26 -13.61 -122.55
N TYR A 16 -8.08 -13.17 -121.60
CA TYR A 16 -8.14 -11.79 -121.09
C TYR A 16 -8.28 -11.79 -119.57
N THR A 17 -7.87 -10.73 -118.88
CA THR A 17 -8.13 -10.56 -117.42
C THR A 17 -9.44 -9.81 -117.22
N TYR A 18 -10.20 -10.16 -116.17
CA TYR A 18 -11.49 -9.60 -115.82
C TYR A 18 -11.48 -8.07 -115.72
N ASN A 19 -12.52 -7.46 -116.28
CA ASN A 19 -12.87 -6.05 -116.17
C ASN A 19 -14.38 -5.94 -115.91
N PRO A 20 -14.84 -5.26 -114.85
CA PRO A 20 -16.28 -5.00 -114.61
C PRO A 20 -17.03 -4.34 -115.77
N GLU A 21 -16.34 -3.69 -116.72
CA GLU A 21 -16.93 -3.07 -117.90
C GLU A 21 -17.13 -4.04 -119.09
N GLY A 22 -16.66 -5.28 -118.98
CA GLY A 22 -16.78 -6.33 -120.01
C GLY A 22 -15.69 -6.32 -121.08
N ILE A 23 -15.63 -7.41 -121.86
CA ILE A 23 -14.49 -7.72 -122.74
C ILE A 23 -14.91 -7.88 -124.21
N THR A 24 -14.14 -7.29 -125.13
CA THR A 24 -14.36 -7.38 -126.59
C THR A 24 -13.07 -7.86 -127.27
N PRO A 25 -13.03 -9.12 -127.77
CA PRO A 25 -11.89 -9.62 -128.54
C PRO A 25 -11.61 -8.87 -129.85
N GLU A 26 -10.35 -8.85 -130.25
CA GLU A 26 -9.87 -8.22 -131.49
C GLU A 26 -9.57 -9.30 -132.55
N VAL A 27 -9.98 -9.08 -133.81
CA VAL A 27 -9.72 -10.02 -134.93
C VAL A 27 -8.38 -9.66 -135.58
N SER A 28 -7.39 -10.54 -135.46
CA SER A 28 -6.00 -10.27 -135.87
C SER A 28 -5.66 -10.71 -137.29
N LYS A 29 -6.37 -11.70 -137.84
CA LYS A 29 -6.18 -12.17 -139.22
C LYS A 29 -7.44 -12.82 -139.77
N VAL A 30 -7.69 -12.62 -141.07
CA VAL A 30 -8.66 -13.39 -141.86
C VAL A 30 -7.96 -13.90 -143.12
N VAL A 31 -8.19 -15.16 -143.50
CA VAL A 31 -7.61 -15.81 -144.68
C VAL A 31 -8.72 -16.58 -145.40
N LEU A 32 -8.84 -16.44 -146.72
CA LEU A 32 -9.84 -17.13 -147.54
C LEU A 32 -9.15 -17.72 -148.79
N GLY A 33 -9.08 -19.05 -148.87
CA GLY A 33 -8.16 -19.71 -149.79
C GLY A 33 -6.73 -19.28 -149.49
N ASP A 34 -5.94 -18.98 -150.52
CA ASP A 34 -4.55 -18.56 -150.38
C ASP A 34 -4.39 -17.07 -150.04
N LYS A 35 -5.47 -16.27 -150.08
CA LYS A 35 -5.44 -14.81 -149.86
C LYS A 35 -5.67 -14.47 -148.38
N THR A 36 -4.72 -13.80 -147.74
CA THR A 36 -4.95 -13.11 -146.46
C THR A 36 -5.70 -11.80 -146.73
N LEU A 37 -6.80 -11.56 -146.01
CA LEU A 37 -7.60 -10.34 -146.08
C LEU A 37 -7.12 -9.32 -145.05
N VAL A 38 -7.09 -8.04 -145.42
CA VAL A 38 -6.57 -6.94 -144.60
C VAL A 38 -7.70 -6.19 -143.88
N ALA A 39 -7.64 -6.09 -142.55
CA ALA A 39 -8.60 -5.30 -141.77
C ALA A 39 -8.51 -3.81 -142.16
N GLY A 40 -9.67 -3.17 -142.38
CA GLY A 40 -9.74 -1.79 -142.88
C GLY A 40 -9.54 -1.63 -144.39
N THR A 41 -9.41 -2.73 -145.15
CA THR A 41 -9.38 -2.70 -146.62
C THR A 41 -10.26 -3.78 -147.23
N ASP A 42 -10.15 -5.03 -146.77
CA ASP A 42 -10.99 -6.16 -147.21
C ASP A 42 -12.16 -6.48 -146.28
N TYR A 43 -12.18 -5.94 -145.05
CA TYR A 43 -13.26 -6.11 -144.07
C TYR A 43 -13.18 -5.08 -142.92
N THR A 44 -14.28 -4.81 -142.21
CA THR A 44 -14.39 -3.83 -141.09
C THR A 44 -15.26 -4.34 -139.93
N VAL A 45 -15.13 -3.77 -138.72
CA VAL A 45 -15.79 -4.30 -137.51
C VAL A 45 -16.41 -3.16 -136.69
N ASP A 46 -17.71 -3.25 -136.42
CA ASP A 46 -18.46 -2.34 -135.53
C ASP A 46 -18.57 -2.87 -134.09
N LYS A 47 -18.81 -1.97 -133.13
CA LYS A 47 -19.02 -2.24 -131.68
C LYS A 47 -20.49 -2.18 -131.28
N LEU A 48 -20.95 -3.01 -130.34
CA LEU A 48 -22.11 -2.74 -129.42
C LEU A 48 -22.23 -3.76 -128.25
N THR A 49 -23.23 -3.59 -127.38
CA THR A 49 -23.24 -3.94 -125.93
C THR A 49 -24.17 -5.11 -125.46
N PRO A 50 -23.87 -5.85 -124.36
CA PRO A 50 -24.71 -6.89 -123.73
C PRO A 50 -25.36 -6.51 -122.36
N ASN A 51 -25.99 -7.47 -121.63
CA ASN A 51 -27.09 -7.23 -120.64
C ASN A 51 -27.03 -8.09 -119.31
N VAL A 52 -27.94 -7.89 -118.33
CA VAL A 52 -27.73 -8.18 -116.85
C VAL A 52 -28.85 -9.00 -116.11
N THR A 53 -28.53 -9.70 -115.00
CA THR A 53 -29.48 -10.17 -113.91
C THR A 53 -28.77 -10.50 -112.55
N ALA A 54 -29.46 -10.64 -111.39
CA ALA A 54 -28.88 -10.96 -110.04
C ALA A 54 -29.90 -11.53 -108.99
N TYR A 55 -29.46 -12.00 -107.78
CA TYR A 55 -30.31 -12.48 -106.62
C TYR A 55 -29.64 -12.34 -105.22
N GLU A 56 -30.38 -12.35 -104.08
CA GLU A 56 -29.91 -11.83 -102.74
C GLU A 56 -30.71 -12.23 -101.44
N LYS A 57 -30.19 -11.88 -100.22
CA LYS A 57 -30.84 -11.57 -98.86
C LYS A 57 -31.50 -12.69 -97.97
N GLN A 58 -31.78 -12.58 -96.63
CA GLN A 58 -31.21 -11.88 -95.41
C GLN A 58 -31.86 -12.41 -94.05
N PRO A 59 -31.36 -12.09 -92.80
CA PRO A 59 -31.83 -12.68 -91.49
C PRO A 59 -32.25 -11.70 -90.32
N GLU A 60 -32.53 -12.24 -89.10
CA GLU A 60 -33.05 -11.64 -87.81
C GLU A 60 -32.49 -12.39 -86.54
N ILE A 61 -32.69 -12.12 -85.21
CA ILE A 61 -33.05 -11.03 -84.22
C ILE A 61 -32.86 -11.66 -82.76
N ASN A 62 -32.94 -11.14 -81.49
CA ASN A 62 -33.39 -9.97 -80.68
C ASN A 62 -32.39 -9.74 -79.47
N GLY A 63 -32.60 -9.34 -78.18
CA GLY A 63 -33.67 -8.91 -77.22
C GLY A 63 -33.43 -9.47 -75.78
N ALA A 64 -33.75 -8.91 -74.57
CA ALA A 64 -34.21 -7.59 -74.05
C ALA A 64 -34.00 -7.43 -72.47
N PRO A 65 -34.05 -6.22 -71.82
CA PRO A 65 -33.38 -5.95 -70.49
C PRO A 65 -34.00 -4.88 -69.47
N ASN A 66 -33.25 -4.47 -68.40
CA ASN A 66 -33.10 -3.13 -67.69
C ASN A 66 -34.04 -2.50 -66.57
N GLY A 67 -33.47 -1.67 -65.63
CA GLY A 67 -34.02 -0.30 -65.25
C GLY A 67 -34.10 0.36 -63.79
N ALA A 68 -33.10 1.16 -63.33
CA ALA A 68 -33.03 2.55 -62.69
C ALA A 68 -33.84 3.23 -61.48
N ALA A 69 -33.09 3.98 -60.59
CA ALA A 69 -33.20 5.42 -60.06
C ALA A 69 -34.04 6.02 -58.84
N VAL A 70 -33.58 7.21 -58.28
CA VAL A 70 -34.26 8.37 -57.52
C VAL A 70 -33.75 8.81 -56.08
N SER A 71 -33.93 10.10 -55.64
CA SER A 71 -33.43 10.79 -54.37
C SER A 71 -34.25 12.03 -53.86
N ILE A 72 -34.01 12.62 -52.64
CA ILE A 72 -34.51 13.97 -52.12
C ILE A 72 -33.89 14.44 -50.73
N THR A 73 -34.14 15.69 -50.23
CA THR A 73 -33.39 16.43 -49.13
C THR A 73 -34.23 17.17 -48.02
N GLY A 74 -33.59 17.77 -46.97
CA GLY A 74 -34.22 18.56 -45.86
C GLY A 74 -33.26 19.45 -44.98
N THR A 75 -33.75 20.27 -44.01
CA THR A 75 -32.98 21.36 -43.29
C THR A 75 -33.49 21.77 -41.85
N GLY A 76 -32.73 22.56 -41.04
CA GLY A 76 -33.17 23.28 -39.80
C GLY A 76 -32.05 23.71 -38.78
N VAL A 77 -32.17 24.84 -38.01
CA VAL A 77 -31.10 25.43 -37.12
C VAL A 77 -31.61 26.33 -35.94
N TYR A 78 -31.06 26.23 -34.69
CA TYR A 78 -30.56 27.33 -33.78
C TYR A 78 -30.44 27.05 -32.23
N GLN A 79 -29.43 27.67 -31.56
CA GLN A 79 -29.20 27.99 -30.09
C GLN A 79 -29.21 26.82 -29.04
N GLY A 80 -28.61 26.89 -27.82
CA GLY A 80 -27.82 27.92 -27.09
C GLY A 80 -27.20 27.39 -25.75
N THR A 81 -26.35 28.17 -25.05
CA THR A 81 -25.32 27.75 -24.03
C THR A 81 -25.68 27.63 -22.52
N ALA A 82 -25.07 26.65 -21.82
CA ALA A 82 -24.42 26.67 -20.44
C ALA A 82 -25.19 27.19 -19.17
N THR A 83 -24.81 27.02 -17.87
CA THR A 83 -23.56 26.59 -17.16
C THR A 83 -23.82 26.21 -15.65
N THR A 84 -22.98 25.34 -15.01
CA THR A 84 -22.65 25.27 -13.52
C THR A 84 -23.74 24.97 -12.45
N SER A 85 -23.49 24.53 -11.19
CA SER A 85 -22.30 24.01 -10.43
C SER A 85 -22.69 23.21 -9.15
N THR A 86 -21.72 22.47 -8.55
CA THR A 86 -21.55 22.13 -7.09
C THR A 86 -22.65 21.38 -6.28
N ALA A 87 -22.40 20.69 -5.15
CA ALA A 87 -21.28 19.87 -4.61
C ALA A 87 -21.64 19.39 -3.16
N ALA A 88 -21.33 18.13 -2.76
CA ALA A 88 -21.16 17.69 -1.35
C ALA A 88 -20.77 16.19 -1.24
N THR A 89 -20.26 15.74 -0.08
CA THR A 89 -19.74 14.37 0.17
C THR A 89 -20.20 13.76 1.50
N LYS A 90 -20.38 12.42 1.54
CA LYS A 90 -19.69 11.51 2.50
C LYS A 90 -20.04 10.00 2.38
N ILE A 91 -19.02 9.21 2.04
CA ILE A 91 -18.53 7.98 2.72
C ILE A 91 -19.58 6.95 3.24
N ASN A 92 -19.58 5.72 2.66
CA ASN A 92 -19.11 4.53 3.39
C ASN A 92 -18.63 3.38 2.45
N VAL A 93 -18.05 2.33 3.03
CA VAL A 93 -17.09 1.35 2.43
C VAL A 93 -17.73 0.08 1.82
N VAL A 94 -16.93 -0.72 1.09
CA VAL A 94 -16.99 -2.19 0.80
C VAL A 94 -17.30 -2.57 -0.67
N PRO A 95 -16.54 -3.49 -1.34
CA PRO A 95 -15.18 -4.03 -1.11
C PRO A 95 -14.23 -3.95 -2.35
N GLU A 96 -13.02 -4.50 -2.23
CA GLU A 96 -12.04 -4.69 -3.32
C GLU A 96 -12.47 -5.71 -4.40
N ASN A 97 -12.09 -5.49 -5.66
CA ASN A 97 -12.14 -6.51 -6.72
C ASN A 97 -10.83 -7.33 -6.76
N LEU A 98 -10.94 -8.66 -6.78
CA LEU A 98 -9.82 -9.60 -6.56
C LEU A 98 -9.37 -10.34 -7.83
N GLU A 99 -9.09 -9.62 -8.91
CA GLU A 99 -8.83 -10.18 -10.26
C GLU A 99 -7.54 -11.03 -10.39
N SER A 100 -6.73 -11.16 -9.34
CA SER A 100 -5.41 -11.85 -9.36
C SER A 100 -5.24 -13.03 -8.40
N LYS A 101 -6.28 -13.41 -7.63
CA LYS A 101 -6.16 -14.45 -6.57
C LYS A 101 -6.59 -15.88 -6.97
N CYS A 102 -7.09 -16.09 -8.19
CA CYS A 102 -7.45 -17.42 -8.70
C CYS A 102 -6.45 -17.91 -9.77
N GLU A 103 -6.02 -19.18 -9.67
CA GLU A 103 -5.17 -19.87 -10.63
C GLU A 103 -5.96 -21.04 -11.24
N VAL A 104 -6.49 -20.84 -12.45
CA VAL A 104 -7.17 -21.89 -13.23
C VAL A 104 -6.13 -22.68 -14.02
N LYS A 105 -6.23 -24.01 -14.00
CA LYS A 105 -5.31 -24.91 -14.72
C LYS A 105 -6.05 -26.05 -15.39
N VAL A 106 -5.50 -26.51 -16.52
CA VAL A 106 -5.87 -27.80 -17.09
C VAL A 106 -5.01 -28.92 -16.50
N SER A 107 -5.53 -30.15 -16.47
CA SER A 107 -4.76 -31.36 -16.13
C SER A 107 -3.86 -31.82 -17.28
N GLU A 108 -4.25 -31.53 -18.52
CA GLU A 108 -3.61 -31.94 -19.77
C GLU A 108 -3.56 -30.74 -20.73
N THR A 109 -2.52 -30.61 -21.54
CA THR A 109 -2.25 -29.39 -22.34
C THR A 109 -3.13 -29.20 -23.58
N ILE A 110 -3.95 -30.20 -23.95
CA ILE A 110 -4.80 -30.22 -25.15
C ILE A 110 -6.17 -30.77 -24.77
N ILE A 111 -7.26 -30.19 -25.30
CA ILE A 111 -8.63 -30.67 -25.06
C ILE A 111 -9.31 -31.03 -26.40
N PRO A 112 -9.91 -32.23 -26.57
CA PRO A 112 -10.65 -32.58 -27.79
C PRO A 112 -11.89 -31.71 -27.99
N VAL A 113 -12.14 -31.27 -29.23
CA VAL A 113 -13.18 -30.28 -29.56
C VAL A 113 -14.60 -30.72 -29.15
N GLU A 114 -14.89 -32.02 -29.16
CA GLU A 114 -16.18 -32.58 -28.78
C GLU A 114 -16.47 -32.43 -27.27
N THR A 115 -15.42 -32.31 -26.46
CA THR A 115 -15.52 -32.07 -25.00
C THR A 115 -16.04 -30.66 -24.71
N LEU A 116 -15.61 -29.66 -25.49
CA LEU A 116 -15.99 -28.25 -25.34
C LEU A 116 -17.50 -28.01 -25.51
N LYS A 117 -18.20 -28.94 -26.16
CA LYS A 117 -19.66 -28.93 -26.35
C LYS A 117 -20.44 -29.39 -25.12
N ASN A 118 -19.80 -29.94 -24.08
CA ASN A 118 -20.46 -30.46 -22.87
C ASN A 118 -19.78 -30.00 -21.56
N PRO A 119 -20.33 -29.00 -20.84
CA PRO A 119 -19.75 -28.46 -19.62
C PRO A 119 -19.50 -29.48 -18.50
N ALA A 120 -20.34 -30.52 -18.39
CA ALA A 120 -20.20 -31.54 -17.35
C ALA A 120 -19.03 -32.50 -17.60
N LYS A 121 -18.59 -32.66 -18.87
CA LYS A 121 -17.33 -33.35 -19.19
C LYS A 121 -16.12 -32.45 -18.94
N LEU A 122 -16.24 -31.14 -19.22
CA LEU A 122 -15.16 -30.16 -19.08
C LEU A 122 -14.60 -30.05 -17.65
N ALA A 123 -15.46 -30.20 -16.64
CA ALA A 123 -15.07 -30.11 -15.23
C ALA A 123 -13.99 -31.12 -14.80
N LYS A 124 -13.83 -32.25 -15.51
CA LYS A 124 -12.77 -33.23 -15.22
C LYS A 124 -11.38 -32.79 -15.69
N TYR A 125 -11.29 -31.89 -16.66
CA TYR A 125 -10.04 -31.44 -17.28
C TYR A 125 -9.54 -30.09 -16.74
N VAL A 126 -10.33 -29.39 -15.92
CA VAL A 126 -10.04 -28.05 -15.42
C VAL A 126 -10.11 -28.00 -13.90
N LYS A 127 -8.96 -27.74 -13.26
CA LYS A 127 -8.83 -27.52 -11.81
C LYS A 127 -8.75 -26.03 -11.49
N VAL A 128 -9.30 -25.64 -10.35
CA VAL A 128 -9.37 -24.24 -9.90
C VAL A 128 -8.74 -24.10 -8.53
N TYR A 129 -7.68 -23.29 -8.42
CA TYR A 129 -6.97 -23.03 -7.17
C TYR A 129 -7.17 -21.58 -6.71
N TYR A 130 -7.53 -21.39 -5.44
CA TYR A 130 -7.47 -20.08 -4.80
C TYR A 130 -6.15 -19.90 -4.04
N LYS A 131 -5.53 -18.73 -4.17
CA LYS A 131 -4.33 -18.34 -3.41
C LYS A 131 -4.70 -17.51 -2.18
N THR A 132 -4.37 -18.01 -1.01
CA THR A 132 -4.41 -17.24 0.24
C THR A 132 -3.20 -16.30 0.33
N ALA A 133 -3.29 -15.28 1.20
CA ALA A 133 -2.27 -14.23 1.30
C ALA A 133 -0.90 -14.71 1.83
N ASP A 134 -0.85 -15.90 2.44
CA ASP A 134 0.34 -16.61 2.89
C ASP A 134 0.93 -17.57 1.83
N GLY A 135 0.41 -17.54 0.60
CA GLY A 135 0.92 -18.30 -0.55
C GLY A 135 0.43 -19.75 -0.66
N ARG A 136 -0.40 -20.23 0.27
CA ARG A 136 -1.03 -21.57 0.14
C ARG A 136 -2.04 -21.59 -1.01
N LYS A 137 -2.23 -22.77 -1.61
CA LYS A 137 -3.25 -23.01 -2.66
C LYS A 137 -4.33 -23.95 -2.12
N ILE A 138 -5.58 -23.52 -2.23
CA ILE A 138 -6.76 -24.32 -1.90
C ILE A 138 -7.35 -24.82 -3.22
N ASP A 139 -7.48 -26.13 -3.40
CA ASP A 139 -8.18 -26.74 -4.54
C ASP A 139 -9.69 -26.60 -4.32
N LEU A 140 -10.42 -26.08 -5.31
CA LEU A 140 -11.87 -25.85 -5.25
C LEU A 140 -12.66 -26.84 -6.13
N SER A 141 -11.97 -27.75 -6.83
CA SER A 141 -12.51 -28.51 -7.96
C SER A 141 -13.70 -29.43 -7.59
N ASP A 142 -13.71 -29.97 -6.36
CA ASP A 142 -14.74 -30.93 -5.91
C ASP A 142 -16.04 -30.27 -5.39
N THR A 143 -16.13 -28.94 -5.38
CA THR A 143 -17.13 -28.23 -4.54
C THR A 143 -18.43 -27.80 -5.23
N ASN A 144 -18.60 -28.04 -6.53
CA ASN A 144 -19.74 -27.60 -7.36
C ASN A 144 -19.98 -26.06 -7.45
N ASN A 145 -19.16 -25.21 -6.82
CA ASN A 145 -19.43 -23.77 -6.65
C ASN A 145 -18.95 -22.85 -7.80
N TYR A 146 -18.70 -23.40 -8.98
CA TYR A 146 -18.30 -22.63 -10.16
C TYR A 146 -18.89 -23.20 -11.46
N THR A 147 -19.03 -22.34 -12.46
CA THR A 147 -19.39 -22.73 -13.84
C THR A 147 -18.29 -22.32 -14.80
N ILE A 148 -17.97 -23.21 -15.73
CA ILE A 148 -17.05 -22.96 -16.84
C ILE A 148 -17.89 -22.63 -18.09
N LYS A 149 -17.56 -21.54 -18.77
CA LYS A 149 -18.21 -21.10 -20.02
C LYS A 149 -17.15 -20.88 -21.10
N VAL A 150 -17.35 -21.47 -22.27
CA VAL A 150 -16.54 -21.18 -23.46
C VAL A 150 -16.91 -19.78 -23.96
N ALA A 151 -15.92 -18.93 -24.28
CA ALA A 151 -16.17 -17.54 -24.69
C ALA A 151 -16.68 -17.40 -26.13
N ASN A 152 -16.31 -18.32 -27.03
CA ASN A 152 -16.62 -18.25 -28.46
C ASN A 152 -17.82 -19.16 -28.80
N LYS A 153 -18.71 -18.72 -29.70
CA LYS A 153 -19.88 -19.51 -30.13
C LYS A 153 -19.58 -20.53 -31.23
N ASN A 154 -18.60 -20.24 -32.08
CA ASN A 154 -18.06 -21.16 -33.08
C ASN A 154 -16.63 -21.52 -32.66
N ILE A 155 -16.23 -22.78 -32.85
CA ILE A 155 -14.91 -23.29 -32.47
C ILE A 155 -14.33 -24.02 -33.69
N ILE A 156 -13.13 -23.62 -34.11
CA ILE A 156 -12.41 -24.19 -35.25
C ILE A 156 -11.22 -24.98 -34.71
N PRO A 157 -10.97 -26.23 -35.17
CA PRO A 157 -9.79 -26.99 -34.75
C PRO A 157 -8.49 -26.24 -35.08
N GLY A 158 -7.56 -26.19 -34.13
CA GLY A 158 -6.32 -25.41 -34.24
C GLY A 158 -6.41 -23.98 -33.71
N GLU A 159 -7.60 -23.45 -33.39
CA GLU A 159 -7.72 -22.15 -32.71
C GLU A 159 -7.64 -22.27 -31.18
N LYS A 160 -7.08 -21.22 -30.56
CA LYS A 160 -6.98 -21.09 -29.10
C LYS A 160 -8.29 -20.66 -28.47
N VAL A 161 -8.92 -21.56 -27.71
CA VAL A 161 -10.21 -21.32 -27.06
C VAL A 161 -10.00 -20.77 -25.66
N THR A 162 -10.71 -19.68 -25.33
CA THR A 162 -10.70 -19.10 -23.97
C THR A 162 -11.89 -19.59 -23.15
N LEU A 163 -11.59 -20.25 -22.04
CA LEU A 163 -12.52 -20.65 -21.00
C LEU A 163 -12.62 -19.53 -19.96
N LYS A 164 -13.85 -19.17 -19.59
CA LYS A 164 -14.16 -18.26 -18.48
C LYS A 164 -14.77 -19.05 -17.33
N VAL A 165 -14.12 -19.02 -16.17
CA VAL A 165 -14.63 -19.57 -14.92
C VAL A 165 -15.30 -18.46 -14.13
N VAL A 166 -16.54 -18.70 -13.71
CA VAL A 166 -17.31 -17.81 -12.82
C VAL A 166 -17.83 -18.63 -11.66
N GLY A 167 -17.48 -18.26 -10.44
CA GLY A 167 -17.92 -18.94 -9.22
C GLY A 167 -18.18 -17.99 -8.06
N THR A 168 -18.84 -18.51 -7.03
CA THR A 168 -19.19 -17.74 -5.82
C THR A 168 -18.77 -18.58 -4.62
N ALA A 169 -17.98 -18.03 -3.70
CA ALA A 169 -17.40 -18.81 -2.61
C ALA A 169 -18.48 -19.24 -1.60
N ALA A 170 -18.69 -20.56 -1.48
CA ALA A 170 -19.57 -21.15 -0.48
C ALA A 170 -18.92 -21.19 0.92
N SER A 171 -19.75 -21.21 1.95
CA SER A 171 -19.34 -21.03 3.34
C SER A 171 -18.64 -22.25 3.96
N ALA A 172 -17.31 -22.31 3.84
CA ALA A 172 -16.45 -23.25 4.57
C ALA A 172 -15.19 -22.55 5.09
N THR A 173 -15.29 -21.95 6.29
CA THR A 173 -14.25 -21.35 7.17
C THR A 173 -13.26 -20.30 6.63
N ASN A 174 -12.93 -20.27 5.33
CA ASN A 174 -11.80 -19.50 4.78
C ASN A 174 -12.21 -18.40 3.78
N PHE A 175 -13.50 -18.11 3.61
CA PHE A 175 -14.02 -17.11 2.66
C PHE A 175 -15.16 -16.27 3.25
N MET A 176 -15.30 -15.03 2.78
CA MET A 176 -16.49 -14.21 2.98
C MET A 176 -17.62 -14.72 2.06
N ALA A 177 -18.79 -15.01 2.63
CA ALA A 177 -19.92 -15.55 1.89
C ALA A 177 -20.40 -14.57 0.80
N GLY A 178 -20.67 -15.09 -0.41
CA GLY A 178 -21.19 -14.30 -1.52
C GLY A 178 -20.15 -13.53 -2.34
N GLN A 179 -18.85 -13.64 -2.04
CA GLN A 179 -17.82 -13.11 -2.94
C GLN A 179 -17.76 -13.91 -4.26
N ASN A 180 -17.94 -13.19 -5.37
CA ASN A 180 -17.78 -13.72 -6.72
C ASN A 180 -16.30 -13.69 -7.12
N PHE A 181 -15.83 -14.76 -7.76
CA PHE A 181 -14.49 -14.85 -8.33
C PHE A 181 -14.54 -15.19 -9.81
N TYR A 182 -13.54 -14.68 -10.53
CA TYR A 182 -13.42 -14.79 -11.98
C TYR A 182 -12.03 -15.29 -12.34
N GLY A 183 -11.95 -16.15 -13.35
CA GLY A 183 -10.68 -16.62 -13.90
C GLY A 183 -10.81 -16.90 -15.39
N THR A 184 -9.75 -16.66 -16.14
CA THR A 184 -9.67 -16.97 -17.57
C THR A 184 -8.49 -17.88 -17.84
N LEU A 185 -8.68 -18.81 -18.78
CA LEU A 185 -7.60 -19.69 -19.26
C LEU A 185 -7.81 -19.92 -20.76
N THR A 186 -6.74 -19.79 -21.53
CA THR A 186 -6.74 -20.02 -22.98
C THR A 186 -5.99 -21.31 -23.27
N VAL A 187 -6.61 -22.22 -24.03
CA VAL A 187 -6.12 -23.59 -24.28
C VAL A 187 -6.11 -23.92 -25.78
N ASP A 188 -5.21 -24.82 -26.16
CA ASP A 188 -5.10 -25.36 -27.51
C ASP A 188 -6.07 -26.54 -27.75
N VAL A 189 -6.62 -26.64 -28.96
CA VAL A 189 -7.74 -27.55 -29.30
C VAL A 189 -7.44 -28.27 -30.62
N THR A 190 -7.41 -29.60 -30.59
CA THR A 190 -7.12 -30.44 -31.77
C THR A 190 -8.36 -31.10 -32.35
N ALA A 191 -8.30 -31.44 -33.64
CA ALA A 191 -9.21 -32.41 -34.26
C ALA A 191 -8.86 -33.83 -33.82
N GLU A 192 -9.83 -34.75 -33.92
CA GLU A 192 -9.55 -36.19 -33.83
C GLU A 192 -8.99 -36.70 -35.17
N ALA A 193 -8.24 -37.80 -35.10
CA ALA A 193 -7.75 -38.53 -36.26
C ALA A 193 -8.46 -39.88 -36.34
N ASP A 194 -8.89 -40.25 -37.54
CA ASP A 194 -9.34 -41.59 -37.90
C ASP A 194 -8.74 -41.95 -39.27
N ASP A 195 -8.49 -43.24 -39.49
CA ASP A 195 -7.70 -43.78 -40.60
C ASP A 195 -8.37 -43.67 -41.99
N ILE A 196 -7.54 -43.72 -43.06
CA ILE A 196 -7.72 -44.64 -44.20
C ILE A 196 -6.49 -44.63 -45.16
N PHE A 197 -5.70 -45.72 -45.13
CA PHE A 197 -4.79 -46.28 -46.17
C PHE A 197 -3.61 -45.41 -46.74
N ASN A 198 -2.49 -45.96 -47.25
CA ASN A 198 -1.76 -47.20 -46.92
C ASN A 198 -0.30 -47.19 -47.49
N ASP A 199 0.68 -47.61 -46.68
CA ASP A 199 1.98 -48.26 -47.01
C ASP A 199 3.22 -47.57 -47.68
N THR A 200 4.40 -48.12 -47.32
CA THR A 200 5.71 -48.21 -48.02
C THR A 200 6.68 -47.01 -48.23
N THR A 201 7.65 -46.94 -47.30
CA THR A 201 9.14 -46.91 -47.53
C THR A 201 9.90 -45.72 -48.18
N LYS A 202 10.55 -44.92 -47.31
CA LYS A 202 12.03 -44.85 -47.06
C LYS A 202 13.03 -44.71 -48.26
N ILE A 203 13.76 -43.59 -48.32
CA ILE A 203 15.26 -43.42 -48.18
C ILE A 203 15.75 -42.04 -48.73
N TYR A 204 16.91 -41.57 -48.25
CA TYR A 204 17.54 -40.28 -48.56
C TYR A 204 18.45 -40.30 -49.80
N GLY A 205 18.58 -39.15 -50.47
CA GLY A 205 19.17 -39.01 -51.80
C GLY A 205 20.69 -38.86 -51.94
N SER A 206 21.07 -38.80 -53.22
CA SER A 206 22.32 -38.30 -53.80
C SER A 206 22.08 -37.91 -55.27
N ASP A 207 23.05 -37.26 -55.91
CA ASP A 207 22.95 -36.65 -57.25
C ASP A 207 22.66 -37.60 -58.44
N ILE A 208 22.47 -36.97 -59.62
CA ILE A 208 22.78 -37.40 -61.02
C ILE A 208 21.61 -37.37 -62.05
N THR A 209 21.66 -36.31 -62.88
CA THR A 209 21.23 -36.13 -64.29
C THR A 209 19.83 -36.45 -64.83
N ARG A 210 19.39 -35.56 -65.75
CA ARG A 210 18.49 -35.83 -66.88
C ARG A 210 18.81 -37.13 -67.62
N GLY A 211 17.78 -37.79 -68.16
CA GLY A 211 17.86 -38.36 -69.52
C GLY A 211 17.08 -39.64 -69.79
N ASN A 212 16.16 -39.57 -70.76
CA ASN A 212 15.69 -40.61 -71.67
C ASN A 212 15.22 -41.99 -71.15
N ALA A 213 14.08 -42.44 -71.67
CA ALA A 213 14.06 -43.54 -72.64
C ALA A 213 12.70 -43.71 -73.32
N PHE A 214 12.63 -43.50 -74.64
CA PHE A 214 12.44 -44.61 -75.56
C PHE A 214 12.84 -44.24 -77.01
N LEU A 215 14.00 -44.73 -77.43
CA LEU A 215 14.19 -45.25 -78.78
C LEU A 215 13.51 -46.64 -78.79
N GLY A 216 12.87 -47.15 -79.84
CA GLY A 216 12.92 -46.74 -81.24
C GLY A 216 13.33 -47.95 -82.08
N GLU A 217 12.52 -48.34 -83.07
CA GLU A 217 12.74 -49.54 -83.88
C GLU A 217 12.62 -49.23 -85.39
N ILE A 218 13.46 -49.89 -86.20
CA ILE A 218 13.21 -50.30 -87.60
C ILE A 218 12.78 -49.12 -88.53
N ALA A 219 13.64 -48.41 -89.25
CA ALA A 219 14.92 -48.76 -89.90
C ALA A 219 14.82 -49.86 -90.99
N SER A 220 15.52 -49.64 -92.12
CA SER A 220 15.72 -50.55 -93.27
C SER A 220 14.54 -50.84 -94.23
N ALA A 221 14.45 -50.03 -95.29
CA ALA A 221 14.37 -50.48 -96.69
C ALA A 221 15.09 -49.40 -97.55
N ILE A 222 16.29 -49.67 -98.11
CA ILE A 222 16.51 -50.12 -99.50
C ILE A 222 16.13 -49.00 -100.50
N THR A 223 17.02 -48.36 -101.29
CA THR A 223 18.47 -48.54 -101.60
C THR A 223 19.06 -47.15 -101.99
N GLY A 224 20.37 -46.84 -101.89
CA GLY A 224 21.44 -47.19 -102.85
C GLY A 224 21.54 -46.14 -103.99
N ASP A 225 22.68 -45.59 -104.42
CA ASP A 225 24.10 -45.81 -104.05
C ASP A 225 24.94 -44.51 -104.23
N VAL A 226 26.20 -44.54 -103.80
CA VAL A 226 27.20 -43.46 -103.94
C VAL A 226 28.24 -43.82 -105.00
N TYR A 227 28.62 -42.88 -105.89
CA TYR A 227 29.98 -42.79 -106.44
C TYR A 227 30.32 -41.36 -106.92
N MET A 228 31.62 -41.10 -107.11
CA MET A 228 32.21 -39.81 -107.53
C MET A 228 32.91 -39.96 -108.88
N GLU A 229 33.06 -38.88 -109.67
CA GLU A 229 34.37 -38.51 -110.25
C GLU A 229 34.44 -37.10 -110.90
N ASN A 230 35.67 -36.58 -111.01
CA ASN A 230 36.20 -35.61 -111.99
C ASN A 230 35.45 -34.28 -112.29
N GLY A 231 35.46 -33.37 -111.31
CA GLY A 231 36.39 -32.21 -111.30
C GLY A 231 36.50 -31.21 -112.48
N SER A 232 36.37 -29.90 -112.18
CA SER A 232 37.24 -28.81 -112.67
C SER A 232 36.95 -27.45 -112.01
N THR A 233 37.97 -26.84 -111.35
CA THR A 233 38.21 -25.36 -111.21
C THR A 233 37.17 -24.45 -110.50
N LEU A 234 37.48 -23.31 -109.83
CA LEU A 234 38.77 -22.66 -109.47
C LEU A 234 38.66 -21.82 -108.16
N THR A 235 39.78 -21.73 -107.41
CA THR A 235 40.24 -20.66 -106.48
C THR A 235 39.27 -19.76 -105.66
N LYS A 236 39.24 -20.07 -104.36
CA LYS A 236 39.32 -19.16 -103.20
C LYS A 236 40.40 -18.04 -103.32
N VAL A 237 40.12 -16.85 -102.77
CA VAL A 237 41.10 -15.85 -102.27
C VAL A 237 40.59 -15.28 -100.91
N ALA A 238 41.45 -14.60 -100.12
CA ALA A 238 41.21 -14.25 -98.72
C ALA A 238 41.26 -12.72 -98.42
N LEU A 239 41.17 -12.39 -97.12
CA LEU A 239 41.31 -11.07 -96.49
C LEU A 239 42.59 -10.31 -96.90
N ASP A 240 42.55 -8.97 -96.91
CA ASP A 240 43.39 -8.16 -96.00
C ASP A 240 42.84 -6.71 -95.83
N LYS A 241 43.47 -5.94 -94.93
CA LYS A 241 43.28 -4.51 -94.70
C LYS A 241 44.14 -3.68 -95.67
N THR A 242 43.65 -2.53 -96.11
CA THR A 242 44.47 -1.30 -96.16
C THR A 242 43.61 -0.03 -96.13
N ALA A 243 44.22 1.12 -95.87
CA ALA A 243 43.52 2.35 -95.49
C ALA A 243 43.31 3.34 -96.65
N GLY A 244 42.30 4.21 -96.54
CA GLY A 244 42.45 5.62 -96.93
C GLY A 244 41.29 6.29 -97.68
N LYS A 245 40.73 7.34 -97.05
CA LYS A 245 40.14 8.57 -97.66
C LYS A 245 38.98 8.44 -98.70
N GLY A 246 37.78 8.81 -98.26
CA GLY A 246 37.19 10.11 -98.65
C GLY A 246 36.38 10.27 -99.96
N GLU A 247 35.10 10.60 -99.78
CA GLU A 247 34.21 11.36 -100.70
C GLU A 247 33.58 10.64 -101.92
N THR A 248 32.77 11.38 -102.70
CA THR A 248 31.44 10.94 -103.23
C THR A 248 31.17 11.32 -104.71
N PHE A 249 29.91 11.15 -105.19
CA PHE A 249 29.29 11.66 -106.46
C PHE A 249 29.52 10.84 -107.76
N THR A 250 28.70 10.86 -108.85
CA THR A 250 27.22 10.90 -109.12
C THR A 250 26.95 10.59 -110.62
N GLY A 251 25.68 10.37 -111.04
CA GLY A 251 25.18 10.48 -112.43
C GLY A 251 23.68 10.07 -112.53
N SER A 252 22.73 10.78 -113.17
CA SER A 252 22.59 11.28 -114.57
C SER A 252 22.02 10.22 -115.55
N ASP A 253 21.07 10.45 -116.49
CA ASP A 253 20.17 11.60 -116.79
C ASP A 253 19.17 11.25 -117.95
N ILE A 254 18.07 12.02 -118.10
CA ILE A 254 17.47 12.54 -119.38
C ILE A 254 16.78 11.63 -120.48
N THR A 255 15.43 11.76 -120.57
CA THR A 255 14.50 11.98 -121.76
C THR A 255 14.18 11.00 -122.95
N PHE A 256 12.87 11.04 -123.35
CA PHE A 256 12.21 11.11 -124.71
C PHE A 256 12.20 9.97 -125.79
N ASP A 257 10.96 9.56 -126.17
CA ASP A 257 10.29 9.46 -127.51
C ASP A 257 10.94 8.78 -128.78
N GLY A 258 10.13 8.22 -129.70
CA GLY A 258 10.52 8.00 -131.12
C GLY A 258 10.11 6.72 -131.93
N LEU A 259 8.97 6.77 -132.64
CA LEU A 259 8.68 6.31 -134.04
C LEU A 259 9.23 5.00 -134.75
N LYS A 260 8.27 4.18 -135.25
CA LYS A 260 8.01 3.68 -136.65
C LYS A 260 8.96 2.78 -137.53
N SER A 261 8.38 1.64 -137.96
CA SER A 261 8.21 1.14 -139.38
C SER A 261 9.32 0.43 -140.21
N LEU A 262 8.92 -0.44 -141.17
CA LEU A 262 9.51 -0.60 -142.54
C LEU A 262 8.62 -1.43 -143.56
N LYS A 263 9.17 -1.87 -144.71
CA LYS A 263 8.47 -2.31 -145.98
C LYS A 263 9.07 -3.63 -146.60
N HIS A 264 8.79 -4.17 -147.82
CA HIS A 264 8.14 -3.67 -149.08
C HIS A 264 7.40 -4.69 -150.03
N TYR A 265 7.94 -5.06 -151.20
CA TYR A 265 7.30 -5.78 -152.35
C TYR A 265 8.36 -6.60 -153.13
N VAL A 266 8.00 -7.62 -153.95
CA VAL A 266 8.93 -8.33 -154.88
C VAL A 266 8.24 -8.77 -156.19
N ASP A 267 9.04 -9.02 -157.24
CA ASP A 267 8.70 -9.29 -158.66
C ASP A 267 9.27 -10.65 -159.14
N GLN A 268 8.79 -11.21 -160.27
CA GLN A 268 9.46 -12.28 -161.02
C GLN A 268 9.22 -12.20 -162.54
N LYS A 269 10.29 -12.43 -163.31
CA LYS A 269 10.29 -12.62 -164.78
C LYS A 269 11.25 -13.75 -165.16
N ASP A 270 11.00 -14.41 -166.29
CA ASP A 270 11.90 -15.40 -166.87
C ASP A 270 12.36 -15.05 -168.31
N THR A 271 13.10 -15.98 -168.93
CA THR A 271 14.22 -15.67 -169.83
C THR A 271 13.88 -15.36 -171.29
N THR A 272 12.61 -15.19 -171.66
CA THR A 272 12.22 -14.64 -172.99
C THR A 272 11.56 -13.25 -172.94
N GLY A 273 11.11 -12.81 -171.76
CA GLY A 273 10.78 -11.41 -171.48
C GLY A 273 9.48 -10.83 -172.07
N ASN A 274 8.30 -11.28 -171.60
CA ASN A 274 7.04 -10.51 -171.60
C ASN A 274 5.93 -11.20 -170.74
N GLY A 275 5.13 -10.45 -169.94
CA GLY A 275 3.94 -10.95 -169.18
C GLY A 275 3.71 -10.29 -167.78
N ALA A 276 2.46 -10.26 -167.26
CA ALA A 276 2.02 -9.66 -165.95
C ALA A 276 0.58 -10.11 -165.47
N ASP A 277 0.06 -9.66 -164.28
CA ASP A 277 -1.37 -9.27 -163.92
C ASP A 277 -1.79 -9.36 -162.38
N GLY A 278 -3.05 -8.98 -161.95
CA GLY A 278 -3.48 -8.69 -160.52
C GLY A 278 -4.98 -8.93 -160.05
N ILE A 279 -5.46 -8.49 -158.84
CA ILE A 279 -6.70 -8.96 -158.08
C ILE A 279 -7.48 -7.89 -157.17
N GLU A 280 -8.76 -8.14 -156.74
CA GLU A 280 -9.79 -7.25 -156.06
C GLU A 280 -10.35 -7.69 -154.62
N THR A 281 -11.45 -7.09 -154.04
CA THR A 281 -11.78 -6.91 -152.55
C THR A 281 -13.31 -6.86 -152.09
N LEU A 282 -13.68 -6.85 -150.76
CA LEU A 282 -15.07 -7.04 -150.12
C LEU A 282 -15.50 -6.04 -148.96
N VAL A 283 -16.76 -6.10 -148.42
CA VAL A 283 -17.35 -5.11 -147.43
C VAL A 283 -18.27 -5.67 -146.30
N ALA A 284 -18.13 -5.17 -145.05
CA ALA A 284 -18.95 -5.55 -143.87
C ALA A 284 -20.36 -4.92 -143.81
N GLY A 285 -21.28 -5.50 -143.01
CA GLY A 285 -22.67 -5.02 -142.82
C GLY A 285 -23.59 -5.23 -144.03
N HIS A 286 -23.00 -5.32 -145.22
CA HIS A 286 -23.62 -5.67 -146.49
C HIS A 286 -23.37 -7.15 -146.84
N ASP A 287 -22.15 -7.64 -146.63
CA ASP A 287 -21.79 -9.05 -146.88
C ASP A 287 -21.72 -9.91 -145.59
N TYR A 288 -21.64 -9.34 -144.37
CA TYR A 288 -21.65 -10.10 -143.09
C TYR A 288 -22.01 -9.29 -141.82
N THR A 289 -22.20 -9.98 -140.69
CA THR A 289 -22.61 -9.49 -139.34
C THR A 289 -21.88 -10.23 -138.18
N VAL A 290 -21.91 -9.71 -136.93
CA VAL A 290 -21.18 -10.23 -135.75
C VAL A 290 -22.00 -10.12 -134.44
N THR A 291 -21.81 -11.02 -133.45
CA THR A 291 -22.51 -11.03 -132.12
C THR A 291 -21.63 -11.65 -131.01
N TYR A 292 -21.79 -11.25 -129.73
CA TYR A 292 -21.00 -11.73 -128.56
C TYR A 292 -21.88 -12.29 -127.42
N ASN A 293 -21.35 -13.23 -126.61
CA ASN A 293 -22.01 -13.79 -125.41
C ASN A 293 -21.04 -14.00 -124.23
N ASN A 294 -21.59 -14.02 -123.00
CA ASN A 294 -20.94 -14.21 -121.69
C ASN A 294 -19.54 -13.59 -121.54
N ASN A 295 -19.44 -12.27 -121.68
CA ASN A 295 -18.18 -11.52 -121.72
C ASN A 295 -18.00 -10.54 -120.55
N LEU A 296 -18.69 -10.77 -119.42
CA LEU A 296 -18.79 -9.86 -118.26
C LEU A 296 -18.27 -10.43 -116.94
N HIS A 297 -17.92 -11.71 -116.85
CA HIS A 297 -17.36 -12.37 -115.65
C HIS A 297 -16.18 -13.28 -116.01
N ALA A 298 -15.37 -13.66 -115.03
CA ALA A 298 -14.31 -14.65 -115.19
C ALA A 298 -14.90 -16.03 -115.56
N GLY A 299 -14.30 -16.70 -116.55
CA GLY A 299 -14.79 -17.97 -117.09
C GLY A 299 -13.97 -18.47 -118.28
N GLN A 300 -13.91 -19.80 -118.44
CA GLN A 300 -13.13 -20.46 -119.50
C GLN A 300 -14.04 -21.06 -120.59
N TYR A 301 -13.47 -21.30 -121.78
CA TYR A 301 -14.17 -21.76 -123.00
C TYR A 301 -14.93 -23.10 -122.87
N ASN A 302 -14.67 -23.86 -121.80
CA ASN A 302 -15.25 -25.15 -121.46
C ASN A 302 -16.37 -25.06 -120.40
N ASN A 303 -16.60 -23.89 -119.79
CA ASN A 303 -17.71 -23.67 -118.87
C ASN A 303 -19.00 -23.33 -119.64
N SER A 304 -20.17 -23.55 -119.05
CA SER A 304 -21.46 -23.27 -119.70
C SER A 304 -22.21 -22.13 -119.00
N PRO A 305 -22.58 -21.03 -119.70
CA PRO A 305 -22.24 -20.69 -121.09
C PRO A 305 -20.80 -20.17 -121.23
N ALA A 306 -20.13 -20.51 -122.34
CA ALA A 306 -18.75 -20.08 -122.61
C ALA A 306 -18.68 -18.67 -123.23
N PRO A 307 -17.69 -17.83 -122.86
CA PRO A 307 -17.45 -16.54 -123.52
C PRO A 307 -17.19 -16.75 -125.02
N SER A 308 -17.93 -16.03 -125.88
CA SER A 308 -17.95 -16.34 -127.32
C SER A 308 -18.30 -15.17 -128.24
N VAL A 309 -17.91 -15.30 -129.51
CA VAL A 309 -18.23 -14.40 -130.63
C VAL A 309 -18.65 -15.21 -131.87
N THR A 310 -19.70 -14.77 -132.56
CA THR A 310 -20.24 -15.40 -133.77
C THR A 310 -20.23 -14.43 -134.95
N ILE A 311 -19.80 -14.88 -136.12
CA ILE A 311 -19.77 -14.12 -137.39
C ILE A 311 -20.68 -14.83 -138.41
N LYS A 312 -21.55 -14.08 -139.10
CA LYS A 312 -22.61 -14.60 -139.99
C LYS A 312 -22.68 -13.82 -141.31
N MET A 313 -22.53 -14.50 -142.44
CA MET A 313 -22.60 -13.89 -143.78
C MET A 313 -24.03 -13.55 -144.18
N ILE A 314 -24.18 -12.51 -145.01
CA ILE A 314 -25.44 -12.06 -145.62
C ILE A 314 -25.21 -11.65 -147.09
N GLY A 315 -26.29 -11.31 -147.79
CA GLY A 315 -26.22 -10.92 -149.20
C GLY A 315 -25.89 -12.08 -150.14
N LYS A 316 -24.85 -11.91 -150.97
CA LYS A 316 -24.44 -12.88 -152.01
C LYS A 316 -23.54 -14.02 -151.50
N TYR A 317 -23.17 -14.01 -150.21
CA TYR A 317 -22.38 -15.03 -149.54
C TYR A 317 -23.21 -15.75 -148.47
N LYS A 318 -22.79 -16.96 -148.05
CA LYS A 318 -23.49 -17.78 -147.05
C LYS A 318 -22.50 -18.40 -146.07
N GLY A 319 -22.93 -18.61 -144.82
CA GLY A 319 -22.15 -19.25 -143.76
C GLY A 319 -22.26 -18.53 -142.42
N GLU A 320 -21.98 -19.25 -141.33
CA GLU A 320 -21.94 -18.73 -139.95
C GLU A 320 -20.92 -19.53 -139.14
N ARG A 321 -20.21 -18.88 -138.21
CA ARG A 321 -19.20 -19.52 -137.35
C ARG A 321 -19.06 -18.81 -136.01
N THR A 322 -18.99 -19.61 -134.94
CA THR A 322 -18.73 -19.17 -133.56
C THR A 322 -17.30 -19.51 -133.14
N PHE A 323 -16.72 -18.65 -132.31
CA PHE A 323 -15.41 -18.77 -131.67
C PHE A 323 -15.57 -18.53 -130.16
N TYR A 324 -14.71 -19.15 -129.34
CA TYR A 324 -14.77 -19.08 -127.87
C TYR A 324 -13.46 -18.51 -127.29
N PHE A 325 -13.54 -17.89 -126.11
CA PHE A 325 -12.38 -17.28 -125.41
C PHE A 325 -12.50 -17.39 -123.88
N ASN A 326 -11.43 -17.01 -123.17
CA ASN A 326 -11.33 -17.06 -121.70
C ASN A 326 -11.25 -15.66 -121.05
N ILE A 327 -11.74 -15.57 -119.81
CA ILE A 327 -11.59 -14.43 -118.90
C ILE A 327 -11.05 -14.93 -117.53
N GLU A 328 -10.01 -14.31 -116.99
CA GLU A 328 -9.30 -14.70 -115.74
C GLU A 328 -9.55 -13.71 -114.59
N GLN A 329 -9.44 -14.14 -113.32
CA GLN A 329 -9.70 -13.34 -112.11
C GLN A 329 -8.65 -12.22 -111.87
N CYS A 330 -8.96 -11.25 -111.00
CA CYS A 330 -8.12 -10.07 -110.72
C CYS A 330 -7.54 -10.05 -109.29
N ASP A 331 -6.27 -9.68 -109.12
CA ASP A 331 -5.56 -9.74 -107.83
C ASP A 331 -5.68 -8.45 -106.98
N ILE A 332 -6.03 -8.59 -105.69
CA ILE A 332 -6.20 -7.51 -104.70
C ILE A 332 -4.94 -7.19 -103.89
N SER A 333 -3.86 -7.96 -104.00
CA SER A 333 -2.63 -7.81 -103.17
C SER A 333 -1.85 -6.51 -103.40
N SER A 334 -2.23 -5.73 -104.40
CA SER A 334 -1.62 -4.46 -104.81
C SER A 334 -2.54 -3.24 -104.56
N LYS A 335 -3.45 -3.32 -103.58
CA LYS A 335 -4.47 -2.30 -103.30
C LYS A 335 -4.37 -1.78 -101.86
N ASP A 336 -4.62 -0.47 -101.69
CA ASP A 336 -4.58 0.17 -100.38
C ASP A 336 -5.80 -0.22 -99.51
N VAL A 337 -5.52 -0.50 -98.23
CA VAL A 337 -6.53 -0.81 -97.19
C VAL A 337 -6.62 0.37 -96.22
N THR A 338 -7.82 0.86 -95.93
CA THR A 338 -8.03 2.02 -95.03
C THR A 338 -9.11 1.76 -93.97
N SER A 339 -9.00 2.46 -92.83
CA SER A 339 -9.91 2.41 -91.67
C SER A 339 -10.66 3.73 -91.50
N GLU A 340 -11.91 3.67 -91.02
CA GLU A 340 -12.74 4.86 -90.75
C GLU A 340 -12.64 5.38 -89.28
N THR A 341 -11.91 4.70 -88.39
CA THR A 341 -11.72 5.13 -86.98
C THR A 341 -10.51 6.04 -86.78
N SER A 342 -10.67 7.10 -85.97
CA SER A 342 -9.79 8.27 -85.96
C SER A 342 -9.03 8.57 -84.65
N ALA A 343 -9.06 7.68 -83.65
CA ALA A 343 -8.42 7.90 -82.34
C ALA A 343 -7.67 6.66 -81.80
N PRO A 344 -6.50 6.82 -81.13
CA PRO A 344 -5.75 5.70 -80.53
C PRO A 344 -6.48 5.03 -79.36
N ILE A 345 -6.18 3.75 -79.13
CA ILE A 345 -6.81 2.96 -78.05
C ILE A 345 -5.99 3.09 -76.74
N ILE A 346 -6.66 3.36 -75.63
CA ILE A 346 -6.02 3.40 -74.29
C ILE A 346 -5.81 1.97 -73.78
N PHE A 347 -4.65 1.70 -73.19
CA PHE A 347 -4.30 0.40 -72.60
C PHE A 347 -5.13 0.14 -71.33
N ASN A 348 -6.24 -0.57 -71.50
CA ASN A 348 -7.05 -1.12 -70.41
C ASN A 348 -6.54 -2.50 -70.02
N ALA A 349 -6.45 -2.80 -68.72
CA ALA A 349 -5.94 -4.06 -68.16
C ALA A 349 -6.90 -5.28 -68.34
N LEU A 350 -7.73 -5.30 -69.39
CA LEU A 350 -8.63 -6.41 -69.74
C LEU A 350 -7.97 -7.41 -70.72
N ALA A 351 -6.80 -7.93 -70.33
CA ALA A 351 -6.10 -8.97 -71.08
C ALA A 351 -5.18 -9.83 -70.18
N THR A 352 -5.76 -10.76 -69.40
CA THR A 352 -5.13 -12.05 -69.06
C THR A 352 -6.09 -12.98 -68.33
N ASN A 353 -6.57 -14.02 -69.04
CA ASN A 353 -6.99 -15.29 -68.43
C ASN A 353 -6.92 -16.43 -69.46
N SER A 354 -5.82 -16.45 -70.22
CA SER A 354 -5.43 -17.52 -71.13
C SER A 354 -3.91 -17.42 -71.37
N THR A 355 -3.23 -18.55 -71.47
CA THR A 355 -1.80 -18.65 -71.80
C THR A 355 -1.55 -18.74 -73.31
N ALA A 356 -2.51 -18.30 -74.14
CA ALA A 356 -2.34 -18.16 -75.58
C ALA A 356 -1.33 -17.05 -75.92
N LYS A 357 -0.62 -17.20 -77.04
CA LYS A 357 0.53 -16.37 -77.40
C LYS A 357 0.16 -15.10 -78.19
N ASP A 358 -1.11 -14.96 -78.54
CA ASP A 358 -1.60 -14.02 -79.53
C ASP A 358 -2.75 -13.18 -78.96
N VAL A 359 -2.58 -11.86 -78.95
CA VAL A 359 -3.57 -10.90 -78.43
C VAL A 359 -4.44 -10.43 -79.59
N TYR A 360 -5.63 -11.03 -79.71
CA TYR A 360 -6.65 -10.59 -80.65
C TYR A 360 -7.38 -9.35 -80.11
N ALA A 361 -7.44 -8.29 -80.92
CA ALA A 361 -8.42 -7.22 -80.71
C ALA A 361 -9.82 -7.69 -81.14
N PRO A 362 -10.91 -7.14 -80.57
CA PRO A 362 -12.27 -7.44 -81.01
C PRO A 362 -12.47 -7.00 -82.47
N ALA A 363 -12.58 -7.98 -83.39
CA ALA A 363 -12.70 -7.73 -84.82
C ALA A 363 -14.01 -6.99 -85.18
N ASP A 364 -15.02 -7.12 -84.34
CA ASP A 364 -16.33 -6.43 -84.35
C ASP A 364 -16.26 -4.89 -84.24
N LYS A 365 -15.06 -4.30 -84.14
CA LYS A 365 -14.86 -2.83 -84.03
C LYS A 365 -13.99 -2.21 -85.13
N LEU A 366 -13.68 -2.95 -86.20
CA LEU A 366 -12.86 -2.49 -87.32
C LEU A 366 -13.69 -2.34 -88.60
N ALA A 367 -13.89 -1.10 -89.06
CA ALA A 367 -14.50 -0.79 -90.35
C ALA A 367 -13.39 -0.53 -91.38
N LEU A 368 -13.26 -1.43 -92.38
CA LEU A 368 -12.18 -1.43 -93.37
C LEU A 368 -12.72 -1.35 -94.81
N THR A 369 -12.01 -0.65 -95.69
CA THR A 369 -12.31 -0.57 -97.14
C THR A 369 -11.07 -0.82 -97.98
N ILE A 370 -11.23 -1.49 -99.13
CA ILE A 370 -10.22 -1.62 -100.20
C ILE A 370 -10.68 -0.88 -101.46
N ALA A 371 -9.76 -0.17 -102.13
CA ALA A 371 -10.05 0.60 -103.34
C ALA A 371 -9.34 0.03 -104.59
N ASN A 372 -10.06 -0.14 -105.70
CA ASN A 372 -9.48 -0.54 -106.99
C ASN A 372 -10.11 0.30 -108.13
N LYS A 373 -9.30 1.15 -108.79
CA LYS A 373 -9.65 2.04 -109.93
C LYS A 373 -11.15 2.34 -110.12
N GLY A 374 -11.75 3.04 -109.17
CA GLY A 374 -13.13 3.54 -109.26
C GLY A 374 -14.19 2.73 -108.50
N THR A 375 -13.87 1.53 -108.01
CA THR A 375 -14.80 0.67 -107.27
C THR A 375 -14.35 0.46 -105.81
N LYS A 376 -15.29 0.52 -104.86
CA LYS A 376 -15.10 0.09 -103.46
C LYS A 376 -15.45 -1.40 -103.32
N LEU A 377 -14.61 -2.16 -102.62
CA LEU A 377 -14.87 -3.55 -102.24
C LEU A 377 -15.43 -3.64 -100.81
N VAL A 378 -16.20 -4.69 -100.51
CA VAL A 378 -16.96 -4.85 -99.25
C VAL A 378 -16.56 -6.13 -98.49
N VAL A 379 -16.42 -6.00 -97.15
CA VAL A 379 -16.13 -7.11 -96.23
C VAL A 379 -17.27 -8.15 -96.24
N GLY A 380 -16.93 -9.45 -96.26
CA GLY A 380 -17.91 -10.55 -96.26
C GLY A 380 -18.64 -10.75 -97.59
N LYS A 381 -18.12 -10.18 -98.68
CA LYS A 381 -18.62 -10.32 -100.05
C LYS A 381 -17.49 -10.35 -101.07
N ASP A 382 -16.60 -9.37 -101.01
CA ASP A 382 -15.48 -9.22 -101.95
C ASP A 382 -14.15 -9.62 -101.28
N PHE A 383 -14.04 -9.42 -99.96
CA PHE A 383 -12.89 -9.83 -99.14
C PHE A 383 -13.30 -10.10 -97.68
N ASP A 384 -12.48 -10.84 -96.93
CA ASP A 384 -12.63 -11.15 -95.50
C ASP A 384 -11.41 -10.68 -94.68
N ILE A 385 -11.56 -10.57 -93.36
CA ILE A 385 -10.43 -10.42 -92.44
C ILE A 385 -9.84 -11.80 -92.15
N ASP A 386 -8.51 -11.95 -92.27
CA ASP A 386 -7.79 -13.20 -92.03
C ASP A 386 -7.31 -13.30 -90.57
N TRP A 387 -6.65 -12.26 -90.06
CA TRP A 387 -6.23 -12.17 -88.65
C TRP A 387 -5.90 -10.75 -88.19
N ILE A 388 -5.82 -10.58 -86.87
CA ILE A 388 -5.33 -9.38 -86.17
C ILE A 388 -4.25 -9.84 -85.18
N LYS A 389 -3.12 -9.14 -85.11
CA LYS A 389 -1.94 -9.54 -84.33
C LYS A 389 -1.29 -8.34 -83.66
N TRP A 390 -0.85 -8.49 -82.42
CA TRP A 390 -0.03 -7.48 -81.73
C TRP A 390 1.44 -7.59 -82.16
N VAL A 391 2.01 -6.49 -82.65
CA VAL A 391 3.39 -6.35 -83.09
C VAL A 391 4.09 -5.34 -82.20
N ASN A 392 4.91 -5.82 -81.27
CA ASN A 392 5.70 -4.96 -80.40
C ASN A 392 7.13 -4.79 -80.92
N ALA A 393 7.56 -3.54 -81.12
CA ALA A 393 8.91 -3.20 -81.56
C ALA A 393 9.97 -3.35 -80.46
N ASP A 394 9.56 -3.30 -79.18
CA ASP A 394 10.47 -3.27 -78.03
C ASP A 394 9.92 -4.18 -76.92
N LYS A 395 10.62 -5.28 -76.60
CA LYS A 395 10.11 -6.34 -75.71
C LYS A 395 9.81 -5.85 -74.29
N ASP A 396 10.54 -4.84 -73.83
CA ASP A 396 10.49 -4.37 -72.44
C ASP A 396 9.63 -3.10 -72.29
N ASP A 397 9.29 -2.43 -73.39
CA ASP A 397 8.40 -1.26 -73.42
C ASP A 397 7.14 -1.51 -74.26
N THR A 398 6.08 -1.99 -73.58
CA THR A 398 4.78 -2.25 -74.20
C THR A 398 4.06 -1.02 -74.76
N SER A 399 4.57 0.22 -74.56
CA SER A 399 3.97 1.43 -75.12
C SER A 399 4.35 1.69 -76.60
N LYS A 400 5.35 0.97 -77.15
CA LYS A 400 5.86 1.17 -78.53
C LYS A 400 5.27 0.22 -79.60
N GLY A 401 4.31 -0.64 -79.25
CA GLY A 401 3.73 -1.60 -80.20
C GLY A 401 2.52 -1.07 -80.99
N HIS A 402 2.12 -1.83 -82.00
CA HIS A 402 0.91 -1.62 -82.81
C HIS A 402 0.20 -2.95 -83.11
N PHE A 403 -1.06 -2.91 -83.49
CA PHE A 403 -1.77 -4.05 -84.09
C PHE A 403 -1.60 -4.05 -85.60
N GLU A 404 -1.32 -5.22 -86.18
CA GLU A 404 -1.26 -5.51 -87.62
C GLU A 404 -2.50 -6.36 -87.98
N VAL A 405 -3.17 -6.01 -89.08
CA VAL A 405 -4.45 -6.59 -89.53
C VAL A 405 -4.34 -7.00 -90.99
N THR A 406 -4.61 -8.27 -91.31
CA THR A 406 -4.52 -8.80 -92.68
C THR A 406 -5.88 -9.24 -93.21
N VAL A 407 -6.12 -9.00 -94.50
CA VAL A 407 -7.36 -9.26 -95.25
C VAL A 407 -7.08 -10.09 -96.51
N LYS A 408 -8.07 -10.86 -96.97
CA LYS A 408 -7.97 -11.79 -98.12
C LYS A 408 -9.22 -11.75 -99.00
N ALA A 409 -9.11 -12.03 -100.30
CA ALA A 409 -10.27 -12.14 -101.19
C ALA A 409 -11.26 -13.22 -100.70
N HIS A 410 -12.56 -12.99 -100.90
CA HIS A 410 -13.62 -13.85 -100.35
C HIS A 410 -13.56 -15.28 -100.89
N GLN A 411 -13.94 -16.25 -100.06
CA GLN A 411 -13.97 -17.67 -100.41
C GLN A 411 -15.19 -18.37 -99.79
N SER A 412 -16.19 -18.68 -100.62
CA SER A 412 -17.19 -19.67 -100.26
C SER A 412 -16.57 -21.03 -99.95
N ARG A 413 -17.24 -21.77 -99.05
CA ARG A 413 -16.87 -23.14 -98.70
C ARG A 413 -17.82 -24.13 -99.35
N ASN A 414 -17.28 -25.11 -100.07
CA ASN A 414 -18.07 -26.22 -100.58
C ASN A 414 -18.62 -27.02 -99.39
N LYS A 415 -19.95 -27.15 -99.33
CA LYS A 415 -20.64 -27.73 -98.17
C LYS A 415 -20.54 -29.26 -98.12
N ASP A 416 -20.26 -29.89 -99.26
CA ASP A 416 -20.27 -31.34 -99.43
C ASP A 416 -18.85 -31.94 -99.42
N THR A 417 -17.83 -31.21 -99.90
CA THR A 417 -16.42 -31.63 -99.77
C THR A 417 -15.70 -31.00 -98.58
N GLY A 418 -16.15 -29.81 -98.13
CA GLY A 418 -15.50 -29.04 -97.08
C GLY A 418 -14.30 -28.19 -97.55
N ASP A 419 -13.96 -28.19 -98.83
CA ASP A 419 -12.92 -27.35 -99.40
C ASP A 419 -13.37 -25.89 -99.56
N TYR A 420 -12.42 -24.96 -99.58
CA TYR A 420 -12.67 -23.56 -99.89
C TYR A 420 -12.38 -23.30 -101.37
N PHE A 421 -13.20 -22.49 -102.02
CA PHE A 421 -13.03 -22.07 -103.41
C PHE A 421 -13.36 -20.59 -103.57
N TYR A 422 -12.72 -19.91 -104.53
CA TYR A 422 -13.04 -18.53 -104.86
C TYR A 422 -14.34 -18.48 -105.68
N ASP A 423 -15.33 -17.74 -105.20
CA ASP A 423 -16.69 -17.62 -105.75
C ASP A 423 -16.97 -16.23 -106.35
N GLY A 424 -15.95 -15.58 -106.90
CA GLY A 424 -16.07 -14.28 -107.54
C GLY A 424 -14.90 -13.93 -108.45
N ASP A 425 -14.93 -12.71 -108.99
CA ASP A 425 -13.98 -12.23 -110.00
C ASP A 425 -12.59 -11.80 -109.44
N TYR A 426 -12.29 -12.05 -108.16
CA TYR A 426 -11.10 -11.57 -107.43
C TYR A 426 -10.34 -12.64 -106.63
N VAL A 427 -9.03 -12.42 -106.40
CA VAL A 427 -8.09 -13.24 -105.59
C VAL A 427 -7.08 -12.37 -104.83
N GLY A 428 -6.34 -12.87 -103.82
CA GLY A 428 -5.19 -12.16 -103.19
C GLY A 428 -5.36 -11.72 -101.71
N THR A 429 -4.36 -11.01 -101.14
CA THR A 429 -4.28 -10.61 -99.71
C THR A 429 -3.57 -9.27 -99.45
N ALA A 430 -3.97 -8.47 -98.43
CA ALA A 430 -3.38 -7.15 -98.07
C ALA A 430 -3.41 -6.86 -96.54
N THR A 431 -2.75 -5.78 -96.05
CA THR A 431 -2.48 -5.56 -94.59
C THR A 431 -2.54 -4.07 -94.12
N TYR A 432 -2.85 -3.80 -92.84
CA TYR A 432 -3.02 -2.46 -92.21
C TYR A 432 -2.57 -2.41 -90.71
N ASN A 433 -2.18 -1.24 -90.15
CA ASN A 433 -1.55 -1.08 -88.81
C ASN A 433 -2.16 0.01 -87.88
N MET A 434 -2.16 -0.17 -86.52
CA MET A 434 -2.86 0.70 -85.53
C MET A 434 -2.21 0.80 -84.11
N SER A 435 -2.19 1.99 -83.45
CA SER A 435 -1.40 2.30 -82.21
C SER A 435 -2.19 2.57 -80.89
N ILE A 436 -1.50 2.64 -79.72
CA ILE A 436 -2.09 2.72 -78.35
C ILE A 436 -1.47 3.78 -77.38
N THR A 437 -1.98 3.92 -76.13
CA THR A 437 -1.42 4.84 -75.08
C THR A 437 -1.68 4.39 -73.60
N ALA A 438 -0.90 4.89 -72.63
CA ALA A 438 -0.84 4.43 -71.22
C ALA A 438 -1.83 5.05 -70.19
N LYS A 439 -2.11 4.33 -69.08
CA LYS A 439 -3.07 4.68 -68.00
C LYS A 439 -2.43 5.40 -66.80
N SER A 440 -3.17 6.21 -66.05
CA SER A 440 -2.67 6.99 -64.90
C SER A 440 -2.94 6.34 -63.53
N LEU A 441 -1.97 6.40 -62.61
CA LEU A 441 -2.12 6.00 -61.20
C LEU A 441 -3.02 6.91 -60.36
N THR A 442 -3.37 8.10 -60.85
CA THR A 442 -4.31 9.02 -60.17
C THR A 442 -5.72 8.96 -60.75
N SER A 443 -6.02 7.99 -61.63
CA SER A 443 -7.37 7.70 -62.12
C SER A 443 -8.29 7.25 -60.98
N SER A 444 -9.59 7.55 -61.09
CA SER A 444 -10.64 7.10 -60.16
C SER A 444 -10.78 5.57 -60.02
N ASP A 445 -10.26 4.82 -60.99
CA ASP A 445 -10.27 3.36 -61.00
C ASP A 445 -9.24 2.75 -60.04
N ILE A 446 -8.23 3.54 -59.66
CA ILE A 446 -7.09 3.12 -58.85
C ILE A 446 -7.40 3.34 -57.37
N LYS A 447 -7.36 2.26 -56.57
CA LYS A 447 -7.59 2.33 -55.12
C LYS A 447 -6.34 1.88 -54.37
N PHE A 448 -5.86 2.73 -53.45
CA PHE A 448 -4.75 2.46 -52.54
C PHE A 448 -5.28 2.47 -51.09
N ALA A 449 -5.23 1.31 -50.45
CA ALA A 449 -5.74 1.10 -49.10
C ALA A 449 -5.10 2.04 -48.05
N ASP A 450 -5.73 2.15 -46.88
CA ASP A 450 -5.10 2.74 -45.70
C ASP A 450 -4.03 1.79 -45.12
N ILE A 451 -3.06 2.36 -44.40
CA ILE A 451 -1.90 1.65 -43.86
C ILE A 451 -1.92 1.80 -42.34
N ASP A 452 -1.98 0.67 -41.63
CA ASP A 452 -2.06 0.66 -40.16
C ASP A 452 -0.83 1.29 -39.50
N ALA A 453 -1.04 1.86 -38.31
CA ALA A 453 0.04 2.41 -37.49
C ALA A 453 1.00 1.29 -37.03
N GLN A 454 2.29 1.50 -37.29
CA GLN A 454 3.36 0.56 -36.93
C GLN A 454 3.89 0.86 -35.52
N LYS A 455 4.51 -0.11 -34.85
CA LYS A 455 5.29 0.10 -33.64
C LYS A 455 6.77 0.25 -33.97
N TRP A 456 7.49 1.10 -33.26
CA TRP A 456 8.91 1.31 -33.49
C TRP A 456 9.76 0.08 -33.11
N THR A 457 10.53 -0.41 -34.09
CA THR A 457 11.39 -1.60 -33.98
C THR A 457 12.89 -1.28 -34.02
N GLY A 458 13.27 -0.01 -34.17
CA GLY A 458 14.66 0.39 -34.44
C GLY A 458 15.13 0.08 -35.87
N SER A 459 14.21 -0.15 -36.81
CA SER A 459 14.53 -0.46 -38.22
C SER A 459 13.45 0.09 -39.18
N ALA A 460 13.79 0.15 -40.47
CA ALA A 460 12.93 0.74 -41.50
C ALA A 460 11.62 -0.05 -41.70
N SER A 461 10.51 0.55 -41.31
CA SER A 461 9.16 -0.03 -41.41
C SER A 461 8.67 0.00 -42.86
N LYS A 462 8.33 -1.18 -43.41
CA LYS A 462 7.79 -1.35 -44.76
C LYS A 462 6.56 -2.27 -44.73
N PRO A 463 5.38 -1.76 -44.33
CA PRO A 463 4.12 -2.51 -44.41
C PRO A 463 3.80 -2.91 -45.86
N ALA A 464 3.04 -3.99 -46.04
CA ALA A 464 2.61 -4.43 -47.36
C ALA A 464 1.65 -3.42 -48.01
N LEU A 465 1.79 -3.19 -49.32
CA LEU A 465 0.98 -2.22 -50.06
C LEU A 465 -0.14 -2.94 -50.84
N VAL A 466 -1.38 -2.47 -50.69
CA VAL A 466 -2.54 -2.99 -51.42
C VAL A 466 -3.06 -1.92 -52.37
N ILE A 467 -2.86 -2.15 -53.67
CA ILE A 467 -3.21 -1.23 -54.76
C ILE A 467 -3.95 -2.00 -55.85
N THR A 468 -5.09 -1.49 -56.31
CA THR A 468 -5.96 -2.17 -57.28
C THR A 468 -6.39 -1.25 -58.42
N ASP A 469 -6.50 -1.81 -59.63
CA ASP A 469 -7.10 -1.21 -60.83
C ASP A 469 -8.31 -2.08 -61.21
N GLY A 470 -9.52 -1.63 -60.86
CA GLY A 470 -10.73 -2.43 -60.95
C GLY A 470 -10.66 -3.72 -60.13
N THR A 471 -10.55 -4.87 -60.80
CA THR A 471 -10.39 -6.20 -60.18
C THR A 471 -8.96 -6.72 -60.15
N TYR A 472 -8.00 -6.02 -60.78
CA TYR A 472 -6.60 -6.42 -60.81
C TYR A 472 -5.84 -5.81 -59.63
N THR A 473 -5.14 -6.64 -58.84
CA THR A 473 -4.22 -6.16 -57.80
C THR A 473 -2.84 -5.96 -58.41
N LEU A 474 -2.31 -4.75 -58.32
CA LEU A 474 -0.99 -4.42 -58.86
C LEU A 474 0.11 -5.06 -57.99
N VAL A 475 1.18 -5.52 -58.64
CA VAL A 475 2.29 -6.20 -57.97
C VAL A 475 3.56 -5.33 -58.00
N GLU A 476 4.18 -5.11 -56.83
CA GLU A 476 5.45 -4.37 -56.75
C GLU A 476 6.57 -5.11 -57.50
N GLY A 477 7.40 -4.36 -58.23
CA GLY A 477 8.44 -4.90 -59.13
C GLY A 477 7.91 -5.36 -60.49
N LYS A 478 6.59 -5.45 -60.70
CA LYS A 478 5.94 -5.81 -61.97
C LYS A 478 5.16 -4.65 -62.60
N ASP A 479 4.33 -3.99 -61.79
CA ASP A 479 3.39 -2.95 -62.25
C ASP A 479 3.74 -1.57 -61.64
N PHE A 480 4.34 -1.54 -60.45
CA PHE A 480 4.87 -0.33 -59.80
C PHE A 480 6.15 -0.63 -58.99
N LYS A 481 6.80 0.44 -58.50
CA LYS A 481 7.87 0.42 -57.49
C LYS A 481 7.49 1.33 -56.32
N ALA A 482 7.81 0.98 -55.08
CA ALA A 482 7.61 1.83 -53.91
C ALA A 482 8.92 2.47 -53.42
N THR A 483 8.80 3.67 -52.86
CA THR A 483 9.90 4.42 -52.24
C THR A 483 9.41 4.99 -50.91
N TRP A 484 10.27 4.98 -49.89
CA TRP A 484 9.89 5.17 -48.48
C TRP A 484 10.67 6.33 -47.87
N LYS A 485 10.00 7.15 -47.05
CA LYS A 485 10.58 8.31 -46.37
C LYS A 485 10.16 8.35 -44.90
N ASP A 486 11.07 8.81 -44.04
CA ASP A 486 10.89 9.01 -42.59
C ASP A 486 10.44 7.76 -41.81
N ASN A 487 10.65 6.56 -42.38
CA ASN A 487 10.07 5.30 -41.90
C ASN A 487 10.92 4.52 -40.88
N VAL A 488 11.83 5.18 -40.16
CA VAL A 488 12.75 4.57 -39.17
C VAL A 488 12.50 5.09 -37.75
N SER A 489 12.05 6.33 -37.60
CA SER A 489 11.82 6.99 -36.31
C SER A 489 10.33 6.98 -35.95
N VAL A 490 10.02 7.17 -34.66
CA VAL A 490 8.65 7.52 -34.22
C VAL A 490 8.23 8.84 -34.89
N GLY A 491 7.01 8.88 -35.45
CA GLY A 491 6.53 9.99 -36.26
C GLY A 491 5.54 9.57 -37.36
N ASN A 492 5.41 10.38 -38.40
CA ASN A 492 4.58 10.10 -39.57
C ASN A 492 5.46 9.83 -40.79
N ALA A 493 5.44 8.60 -41.29
CA ALA A 493 6.19 8.13 -42.44
C ALA A 493 5.37 8.22 -43.74
N THR A 494 6.05 8.29 -44.87
CA THR A 494 5.43 8.39 -46.20
C THR A 494 5.94 7.30 -47.14
N VAL A 495 5.03 6.71 -47.91
CA VAL A 495 5.35 5.87 -49.07
C VAL A 495 4.90 6.56 -50.37
N THR A 496 5.75 6.48 -51.39
CA THR A 496 5.49 6.99 -52.75
C THR A 496 5.59 5.85 -53.75
N VAL A 497 4.53 5.66 -54.51
CA VAL A 497 4.35 4.63 -55.54
C VAL A 497 4.49 5.28 -56.92
N GLU A 498 5.24 4.64 -57.80
CA GLU A 498 5.45 5.08 -59.19
C GLU A 498 5.33 3.88 -60.14
N GLY A 499 4.61 4.06 -61.25
CA GLY A 499 4.44 3.02 -62.27
C GLY A 499 5.74 2.63 -62.96
N ILE A 500 5.80 1.43 -63.53
CA ILE A 500 6.96 0.96 -64.30
C ILE A 500 6.57 0.46 -65.71
N ASN A 501 7.57 0.33 -66.58
CA ASN A 501 7.48 -0.25 -67.92
C ASN A 501 6.41 0.38 -68.83
N GLY A 502 6.19 1.70 -68.69
CA GLY A 502 5.31 2.50 -69.55
C GLY A 502 3.80 2.22 -69.43
N ARG A 503 3.37 1.26 -68.60
CA ARG A 503 1.94 0.89 -68.46
C ARG A 503 1.15 1.88 -67.63
N TYR A 504 1.74 2.31 -66.53
CA TYR A 504 1.17 3.24 -65.56
C TYR A 504 2.05 4.50 -65.48
N LYS A 505 1.43 5.68 -65.61
CA LYS A 505 2.04 7.00 -65.43
C LYS A 505 1.58 7.67 -64.13
N ASP A 506 2.22 8.80 -63.81
CA ASP A 506 2.02 9.59 -62.59
C ASP A 506 2.45 8.84 -61.31
N LYS A 507 2.30 9.49 -60.13
CA LYS A 507 2.74 8.94 -58.83
C LYS A 507 1.64 9.08 -57.79
N LEU A 508 1.61 8.17 -56.82
CA LEU A 508 0.62 8.14 -55.74
C LEU A 508 1.32 8.05 -54.38
N GLN A 509 0.80 8.73 -53.36
CA GLN A 509 1.41 8.80 -52.02
C GLN A 509 0.43 8.42 -50.91
N LYS A 510 0.96 7.84 -49.83
CA LYS A 510 0.22 7.51 -48.61
C LYS A 510 1.09 7.73 -47.37
N ASN A 511 0.47 8.12 -46.27
CA ASN A 511 1.14 8.32 -44.97
C ASN A 511 0.71 7.27 -43.96
N PHE A 512 1.58 6.94 -43.01
CA PHE A 512 1.28 6.06 -41.88
C PHE A 512 2.10 6.45 -40.63
N ALA A 513 1.54 6.20 -39.45
CA ALA A 513 2.21 6.50 -38.18
C ALA A 513 3.18 5.39 -37.76
N ILE A 514 4.29 5.77 -37.13
CA ILE A 514 5.17 4.89 -36.36
C ILE A 514 5.10 5.36 -34.90
N SER A 515 4.64 4.47 -34.02
CA SER A 515 4.37 4.72 -32.60
C SER A 515 5.52 4.27 -31.68
N SER A 516 5.64 4.91 -30.53
CA SER A 516 6.64 4.67 -29.50
C SER A 516 6.53 3.29 -28.84
N LYS A 517 7.63 2.85 -28.20
CA LYS A 517 7.72 1.58 -27.46
C LYS A 517 7.57 1.83 -25.95
N SER A 518 6.77 1.02 -25.26
CA SER A 518 6.66 1.07 -23.80
C SER A 518 8.03 0.81 -23.14
N ILE A 519 8.48 1.73 -22.30
CA ILE A 519 9.65 1.53 -21.42
C ILE A 519 9.28 0.62 -20.22
N SER A 520 7.99 0.54 -19.88
CA SER A 520 7.47 -0.29 -18.80
C SER A 520 7.62 -1.80 -19.06
N ASP A 521 7.88 -2.19 -20.31
CA ASP A 521 8.21 -3.56 -20.72
C ASP A 521 9.71 -3.89 -20.51
N GLY A 522 10.52 -2.89 -20.14
CA GLY A 522 11.95 -3.01 -19.83
C GLY A 522 12.24 -3.31 -18.36
N LYS A 523 13.52 -3.21 -17.97
CA LYS A 523 13.97 -3.40 -16.58
C LYS A 523 15.10 -2.45 -16.19
N ILE A 524 15.15 -2.11 -14.90
CA ILE A 524 16.26 -1.40 -14.26
C ILE A 524 17.19 -2.44 -13.64
N VAL A 525 18.50 -2.33 -13.88
CA VAL A 525 19.52 -3.29 -13.41
C VAL A 525 20.66 -2.59 -12.67
N ASN A 526 21.21 -3.28 -11.67
CA ASN A 526 22.33 -2.80 -10.87
C ASN A 526 23.64 -2.85 -11.69
N ASN A 527 24.29 -1.70 -11.88
CA ASN A 527 25.46 -1.55 -12.75
C ASN A 527 26.75 -1.38 -11.94
N TYR A 528 27.13 -2.41 -11.17
CA TYR A 528 28.29 -2.36 -10.27
C TYR A 528 29.66 -2.21 -10.98
N LYS A 529 29.72 -2.40 -12.30
CA LYS A 529 30.94 -2.17 -13.10
C LYS A 529 30.56 -1.75 -14.52
N PRO A 530 30.95 -0.56 -15.00
CA PRO A 530 30.61 -0.11 -16.35
C PRO A 530 31.29 -1.01 -17.38
N SER A 531 30.50 -1.93 -17.95
CA SER A 531 30.98 -2.83 -19.00
C SER A 531 31.08 -2.09 -20.34
N THR A 532 32.14 -2.35 -21.10
CA THR A 532 32.36 -1.81 -22.45
C THR A 532 31.63 -2.60 -23.54
N LYS A 533 30.67 -3.47 -23.17
CA LYS A 533 29.82 -4.22 -24.10
C LYS A 533 28.38 -3.69 -24.06
N ASN A 534 27.76 -3.63 -25.23
CA ASN A 534 26.36 -3.23 -25.43
C ASN A 534 25.34 -4.36 -25.23
N ASP A 535 25.77 -5.48 -24.62
CA ASP A 535 24.99 -6.70 -24.40
C ASP A 535 24.98 -7.03 -22.90
N LEU A 536 23.76 -7.15 -22.35
CA LEU A 536 23.47 -7.44 -20.94
C LEU A 536 22.56 -8.68 -20.78
N SER A 537 22.58 -9.58 -21.77
CA SER A 537 21.74 -10.79 -21.84
C SER A 537 21.86 -11.76 -20.65
N GLY A 538 22.93 -11.68 -19.85
CA GLY A 538 23.15 -12.53 -18.67
C GLY A 538 22.48 -12.09 -17.36
N TYR A 539 21.76 -10.95 -17.30
CA TYR A 539 21.23 -10.39 -16.06
C TYR A 539 19.94 -11.06 -15.58
N THR A 540 19.95 -11.54 -14.34
CA THR A 540 18.87 -12.28 -13.67
C THR A 540 17.92 -11.35 -12.88
N ALA A 541 16.85 -11.92 -12.31
CA ALA A 541 15.95 -11.19 -11.42
C ALA A 541 16.60 -10.76 -10.08
N ALA A 542 17.71 -11.38 -9.66
CA ALA A 542 18.45 -10.96 -8.47
C ALA A 542 19.18 -9.62 -8.67
N ASP A 543 19.59 -9.34 -9.91
CA ASP A 543 20.40 -8.17 -10.29
C ASP A 543 19.58 -6.86 -10.40
N SER A 544 18.27 -6.92 -10.14
CA SER A 544 17.38 -5.75 -10.08
C SER A 544 17.36 -5.07 -8.71
N VAL A 545 17.99 -5.66 -7.69
CA VAL A 545 18.13 -5.03 -6.36
C VAL A 545 19.29 -4.02 -6.40
N LEU A 546 18.95 -2.73 -6.27
CA LEU A 546 19.94 -1.67 -6.13
C LEU A 546 20.66 -1.75 -4.78
N LYS A 547 21.95 -1.45 -4.78
CA LYS A 547 22.79 -1.42 -3.59
C LYS A 547 22.31 -0.33 -2.61
N ASN A 548 22.45 -0.58 -1.31
CA ASN A 548 22.33 0.49 -0.30
C ASN A 548 23.46 1.52 -0.49
N GLU A 549 23.11 2.80 -0.51
CA GLU A 549 24.07 3.91 -0.51
C GLU A 549 24.12 4.58 0.86
N MET A 550 25.24 5.24 1.20
CA MET A 550 25.34 5.95 2.48
C MET A 550 24.81 7.39 2.38
N TYR A 551 24.32 7.90 3.50
CA TYR A 551 24.04 9.31 3.69
C TYR A 551 25.27 10.19 3.39
N ASN A 552 25.03 11.36 2.78
CA ASN A 552 26.07 12.24 2.23
C ASN A 552 25.87 13.70 2.67
N ASP A 553 25.72 13.92 3.98
CA ASP A 553 25.72 15.26 4.60
C ASP A 553 24.74 16.26 3.93
N GLY A 554 23.46 15.85 3.86
CA GLY A 554 22.34 16.62 3.31
C GLY A 554 22.29 16.74 1.77
N LYS A 555 23.27 16.21 1.04
CA LYS A 555 23.33 16.23 -0.43
C LYS A 555 22.47 15.11 -1.03
N ASP A 556 22.08 15.30 -2.30
CA ASP A 556 21.40 14.27 -3.08
C ASP A 556 22.24 13.00 -3.18
N VAL A 557 21.76 11.90 -2.59
CA VAL A 557 22.30 10.56 -2.82
C VAL A 557 21.67 10.00 -4.09
N LYS A 558 22.48 9.38 -4.95
CA LYS A 558 22.03 8.82 -6.24
C LYS A 558 22.66 7.44 -6.43
N ALA A 559 21.83 6.41 -6.54
CA ALA A 559 22.29 5.03 -6.81
C ALA A 559 22.76 4.87 -8.27
N THR A 560 23.72 3.98 -8.49
CA THR A 560 24.21 3.65 -9.84
C THR A 560 23.40 2.50 -10.45
N PHE A 561 22.82 2.71 -11.63
CA PHE A 561 22.02 1.71 -12.35
C PHE A 561 22.23 1.80 -13.88
N ALA A 562 21.58 0.89 -14.61
CA ALA A 562 21.32 1.02 -16.04
C ALA A 562 19.86 0.64 -16.34
N VAL A 563 19.32 1.13 -17.45
CA VAL A 563 17.98 0.77 -17.95
C VAL A 563 18.15 -0.01 -19.24
N VAL A 564 17.39 -1.10 -19.42
CA VAL A 564 17.32 -1.86 -20.67
C VAL A 564 15.88 -2.06 -21.12
N ASP A 565 15.66 -2.17 -22.43
CA ASP A 565 14.35 -2.49 -23.00
C ASP A 565 13.99 -3.98 -22.86
N ALA A 566 12.79 -4.37 -23.30
CA ALA A 566 12.31 -5.75 -23.32
C ALA A 566 13.23 -6.74 -24.08
N ASN A 567 14.11 -6.25 -24.96
CA ASN A 567 15.06 -7.05 -25.72
C ASN A 567 16.46 -7.10 -25.05
N ASN A 568 16.62 -6.49 -23.87
CA ASN A 568 17.87 -6.26 -23.14
C ASN A 568 18.84 -5.25 -23.80
N ASN A 569 18.38 -4.42 -24.74
CA ASN A 569 19.20 -3.33 -25.27
C ASN A 569 19.37 -2.24 -24.21
N LYS A 570 20.60 -1.80 -23.99
CA LYS A 570 20.91 -0.68 -23.09
C LYS A 570 20.36 0.64 -23.63
N LEU A 571 19.66 1.37 -22.77
CA LEU A 571 19.13 2.70 -23.07
C LEU A 571 20.05 3.81 -22.51
N GLU A 572 19.95 5.01 -23.08
CA GLU A 572 20.74 6.18 -22.68
C GLU A 572 19.87 7.31 -22.12
N GLU A 573 20.26 7.80 -20.93
CA GLU A 573 19.64 8.96 -20.28
C GLU A 573 19.76 10.22 -21.15
N GLY A 574 18.71 11.04 -21.17
CA GLY A 574 18.62 12.24 -21.99
C GLY A 574 18.15 11.97 -23.44
N ARG A 575 18.45 10.81 -24.01
CA ARG A 575 17.97 10.37 -25.33
C ARG A 575 16.68 9.54 -25.20
N ASP A 576 16.79 8.38 -24.56
CA ASP A 576 15.76 7.34 -24.53
C ASP A 576 14.86 7.42 -23.29
N TYR A 577 15.35 8.08 -22.22
CA TYR A 577 14.59 8.32 -20.99
C TYR A 577 15.11 9.55 -20.23
N THR A 578 14.39 9.94 -19.18
CA THR A 578 14.81 10.92 -18.16
C THR A 578 14.65 10.34 -16.76
N VAL A 579 15.49 10.75 -15.81
CA VAL A 579 15.48 10.27 -14.41
C VAL A 579 15.01 11.36 -13.46
N GLU A 580 14.10 11.02 -12.57
CA GLU A 580 13.72 11.81 -11.39
C GLU A 580 14.01 11.01 -10.11
N TYR A 581 14.43 11.72 -9.05
CA TYR A 581 14.70 11.15 -7.73
C TYR A 581 13.78 11.78 -6.69
N LYS A 582 13.28 10.98 -5.74
CA LYS A 582 12.46 11.43 -4.62
C LYS A 582 12.95 10.84 -3.30
N ASP A 583 12.84 11.63 -2.23
CA ASP A 583 13.19 11.27 -0.84
C ASP A 583 14.67 10.82 -0.66
N ASN A 584 15.57 11.32 -1.51
CA ASN A 584 16.93 10.81 -1.70
C ASN A 584 18.05 11.57 -0.95
N LYS A 585 17.72 12.28 0.14
CA LYS A 585 18.70 13.07 0.94
C LYS A 585 18.98 12.50 2.32
N ASN A 586 17.98 11.89 2.94
CA ASN A 586 18.02 11.39 4.32
C ASN A 586 18.04 9.85 4.33
N VAL A 587 18.38 9.28 5.48
CA VAL A 587 18.26 7.83 5.71
C VAL A 587 16.82 7.37 5.53
N GLY A 588 16.61 6.28 4.80
CA GLY A 588 15.29 5.82 4.42
C GLY A 588 15.26 5.02 3.12
N THR A 589 14.11 5.04 2.45
CA THR A 589 13.91 4.41 1.13
C THR A 589 13.66 5.51 0.10
N ALA A 590 14.63 5.72 -0.78
CA ALA A 590 14.57 6.70 -1.85
C ALA A 590 13.98 6.08 -3.11
N THR A 591 13.21 6.86 -3.88
CA THR A 591 12.54 6.42 -5.11
C THR A 591 13.25 6.99 -6.34
N ILE A 592 13.36 6.17 -7.39
CA ILE A 592 13.84 6.55 -8.71
C ILE A 592 12.68 6.34 -9.70
N THR A 593 12.34 7.39 -10.45
CA THR A 593 11.37 7.33 -11.55
C THR A 593 12.12 7.49 -12.87
N ILE A 594 11.90 6.57 -13.78
CA ILE A 594 12.40 6.59 -15.15
C ILE A 594 11.22 6.86 -16.08
N THR A 595 11.28 7.93 -16.86
CA THR A 595 10.23 8.30 -17.83
C THR A 595 10.77 8.13 -19.24
N GLY A 596 10.07 7.38 -20.08
CA GLY A 596 10.44 7.15 -21.49
C GLY A 596 10.45 8.44 -22.30
N LYS A 597 11.37 8.53 -23.27
CA LYS A 597 11.55 9.69 -24.15
C LYS A 597 11.87 9.26 -25.58
N GLY A 598 11.46 10.09 -26.55
CA GLY A 598 11.80 9.91 -27.96
C GLY A 598 11.15 8.66 -28.56
N SER A 599 11.94 7.60 -28.77
CA SER A 599 11.41 6.31 -29.23
C SER A 599 10.63 5.55 -28.17
N TYR A 600 10.74 5.94 -26.90
CA TYR A 600 10.14 5.26 -25.76
C TYR A 600 9.09 6.13 -25.04
N GLU A 601 8.10 5.47 -24.43
CA GLU A 601 7.00 6.10 -23.67
C GLU A 601 6.70 5.33 -22.37
N GLY A 602 5.88 5.91 -21.49
CA GLY A 602 5.53 5.31 -20.19
C GLY A 602 6.61 5.52 -19.11
N THR A 603 6.53 4.75 -18.03
CA THR A 603 7.44 4.90 -16.86
C THR A 603 7.85 3.55 -16.25
N LEU A 604 9.04 3.52 -15.64
CA LEU A 604 9.47 2.51 -14.67
C LEU A 604 9.76 3.20 -13.33
N THR A 605 9.51 2.52 -12.21
CA THR A 605 9.89 2.99 -10.87
C THR A 605 10.65 1.91 -10.12
N THR A 606 11.60 2.32 -9.27
CA THR A 606 12.31 1.44 -8.34
C THR A 606 12.74 2.21 -7.10
N THR A 607 13.25 1.51 -6.10
CA THR A 607 13.70 2.08 -4.82
C THR A 607 15.07 1.59 -4.42
N PHE A 608 15.86 2.45 -3.77
CA PHE A 608 17.10 2.07 -3.08
C PHE A 608 17.07 2.56 -1.64
N LYS A 609 17.86 1.96 -0.76
CA LYS A 609 17.97 2.40 0.63
C LYS A 609 19.15 3.32 0.82
N ILE A 610 18.94 4.40 1.56
CA ILE A 610 20.00 5.24 2.12
C ILE A 610 20.21 4.81 3.56
N VAL A 611 21.42 4.39 3.90
CA VAL A 611 21.82 3.99 5.26
C VAL A 611 22.67 5.08 5.93
N GLY A 612 22.62 5.16 7.26
CA GLY A 612 23.27 6.24 8.00
C GLY A 612 24.79 6.24 7.89
N GLU A 613 25.38 7.43 7.87
CA GLU A 613 26.84 7.56 7.86
C GLU A 613 27.43 7.13 9.21
N LEU A 614 28.50 6.32 9.19
CA LEU A 614 29.10 5.78 10.41
C LEU A 614 29.84 6.85 11.22
N ILE A 615 29.39 7.07 12.46
CA ILE A 615 29.94 8.09 13.35
C ILE A 615 31.29 7.70 13.97
N ASN A 616 31.67 6.42 13.91
CA ASN A 616 32.91 5.85 14.47
C ASN A 616 34.23 6.47 13.94
N GLY A 617 34.18 7.24 12.85
CA GLY A 617 35.31 8.02 12.31
C GLY A 617 35.26 9.52 12.62
N LYS A 618 34.20 10.02 13.27
CA LYS A 618 33.93 11.44 13.51
C LYS A 618 34.37 11.93 14.90
N PHE A 619 34.80 11.04 15.79
CA PHE A 619 35.22 11.35 17.17
C PHE A 619 36.74 11.24 17.35
N ASP A 620 37.33 12.13 18.16
CA ASP A 620 38.74 11.98 18.55
C ASP A 620 38.89 10.73 19.42
N LYS A 621 39.66 9.76 18.93
CA LYS A 621 39.95 8.51 19.66
C LYS A 621 41.06 8.68 20.70
N LYS A 622 41.67 9.88 20.81
CA LYS A 622 42.51 10.21 21.98
C LYS A 622 41.68 10.10 23.24
N VAL A 623 42.22 9.38 24.22
CA VAL A 623 41.47 9.07 25.43
C VAL A 623 41.19 10.33 26.23
N ILE A 624 39.96 10.45 26.70
CA ILE A 624 39.49 11.47 27.64
C ILE A 624 40.45 11.55 28.84
N ALA A 625 40.73 12.78 29.27
CA ALA A 625 41.61 13.08 30.39
C ALA A 625 41.10 12.44 31.69
N ASP A 626 42.02 11.99 32.55
CA ASP A 626 41.66 11.39 33.83
C ASP A 626 40.92 12.41 34.71
N GLN A 627 39.77 12.02 35.23
CA GLN A 627 38.92 12.81 36.12
C GLN A 627 39.29 12.55 37.58
N VAL A 628 38.72 13.32 38.51
CA VAL A 628 38.84 13.10 39.96
C VAL A 628 37.46 13.01 40.57
N TYR A 629 37.26 12.10 41.54
CA TYR A 629 35.98 11.84 42.18
C TYR A 629 35.36 13.09 42.83
N THR A 630 34.15 13.44 42.42
CA THR A 630 33.41 14.62 42.92
C THR A 630 32.32 14.27 43.94
N GLY A 631 32.00 12.97 44.10
CA GLY A 631 30.81 12.53 44.83
C GLY A 631 29.48 12.68 44.05
N ASN A 632 29.53 13.08 42.78
CA ASN A 632 28.39 13.23 41.87
C ASN A 632 28.72 12.58 40.51
N GLU A 633 27.79 12.57 39.55
CA GLU A 633 28.08 12.19 38.16
C GLU A 633 29.14 13.09 37.52
N ILE A 634 30.07 12.49 36.77
CA ILE A 634 31.09 13.18 35.99
C ILE A 634 30.79 12.98 34.49
N LYS A 635 30.79 14.07 33.71
CA LYS A 635 30.45 14.07 32.28
C LYS A 635 31.51 14.83 31.47
N PRO A 636 32.64 14.19 31.10
CA PRO A 636 33.72 14.86 30.39
C PRO A 636 33.34 15.24 28.95
N GLU A 637 33.88 16.36 28.48
CA GLU A 637 33.67 16.84 27.11
C GLU A 637 34.20 15.84 26.05
N VAL A 638 33.33 15.43 25.13
CA VAL A 638 33.68 14.58 23.98
C VAL A 638 33.95 15.46 22.75
N LYS A 639 35.01 15.16 21.99
CA LYS A 639 35.49 16.02 20.88
C LYS A 639 35.45 15.30 19.53
N PHE A 640 35.20 16.08 18.48
CA PHE A 640 35.02 15.60 17.10
C PHE A 640 36.28 15.80 16.23
N THR A 641 36.44 14.97 15.20
CA THR A 641 37.54 15.00 14.22
C THR A 641 37.03 14.82 12.78
N PRO A 642 37.44 15.68 11.83
CA PRO A 642 38.10 16.97 12.05
C PRO A 642 37.18 17.96 12.79
N SER A 643 37.75 18.79 13.66
CA SER A 643 37.00 19.86 14.32
C SER A 643 37.09 21.16 13.50
N PRO A 644 36.01 21.94 13.35
CA PRO A 644 34.64 21.66 13.83
C PRO A 644 33.85 20.80 12.83
N LEU A 645 33.22 19.71 13.32
CA LEU A 645 32.16 19.01 12.59
C LEU A 645 30.80 19.50 13.11
N LYS A 646 29.83 19.74 12.21
CA LYS A 646 28.49 20.21 12.57
C LYS A 646 27.53 19.05 12.81
N LEU A 647 27.68 18.39 13.96
CA LEU A 647 26.70 17.41 14.47
C LEU A 647 26.02 17.96 15.72
N GLU A 648 24.74 17.68 15.88
CA GLU A 648 23.88 18.19 16.95
C GLU A 648 23.39 17.04 17.86
N GLU A 649 23.63 17.15 19.16
CA GLU A 649 23.20 16.15 20.14
C GLU A 649 21.67 16.09 20.23
N GLY A 650 21.11 14.88 20.28
CA GLY A 650 19.67 14.63 20.22
C GLY A 650 19.08 14.64 18.80
N LYS A 651 19.84 15.04 17.77
CA LYS A 651 19.41 15.00 16.36
C LYS A 651 20.27 14.07 15.49
N ASP A 652 21.59 14.19 15.61
CA ASP A 652 22.57 13.48 14.79
C ASP A 652 23.31 12.40 15.60
N TYR A 653 23.44 12.59 16.91
CA TYR A 653 23.97 11.60 17.85
C TYR A 653 23.31 11.71 19.23
N GLU A 654 23.38 10.64 20.02
CA GLU A 654 23.11 10.65 21.46
C GLU A 654 24.38 10.32 22.25
N ILE A 655 24.53 10.90 23.45
CA ILE A 655 25.61 10.60 24.40
C ILE A 655 25.04 9.95 25.66
N VAL A 656 25.62 8.83 26.08
CA VAL A 656 25.29 8.14 27.33
C VAL A 656 26.57 7.86 28.13
N TYR A 657 26.59 8.27 29.39
CA TYR A 657 27.71 7.99 30.31
C TYR A 657 27.40 6.75 31.16
N VAL A 658 28.38 5.88 31.35
CA VAL A 658 28.26 4.63 32.11
C VAL A 658 29.36 4.57 33.18
N ASN A 659 29.02 4.04 34.37
CA ASN A 659 29.91 3.91 35.54
C ASN A 659 30.60 5.22 35.97
N ASN A 660 30.01 6.38 35.66
CA ASN A 660 30.64 7.70 35.68
C ASN A 660 30.55 8.46 37.03
N VAL A 661 30.40 7.73 38.15
CA VAL A 661 30.27 8.32 39.50
C VAL A 661 31.47 7.96 40.38
N ASN A 662 31.66 6.66 40.63
CA ASN A 662 32.69 6.16 41.54
C ASN A 662 34.10 6.23 40.91
N SER A 663 35.13 6.20 41.76
CA SER A 663 36.50 6.03 41.30
C SER A 663 36.71 4.67 40.62
N TYR A 664 37.57 4.70 39.61
CA TYR A 664 38.08 3.56 38.87
C TYR A 664 39.29 4.02 38.04
N THR A 665 40.36 3.22 38.02
CA THR A 665 41.55 3.50 37.20
C THR A 665 42.04 2.20 36.58
N ALA A 666 41.96 2.11 35.25
CA ALA A 666 42.46 0.95 34.50
C ALA A 666 43.86 1.21 33.93
N THR A 667 44.72 0.19 34.01
CA THR A 667 46.05 0.15 33.40
C THR A 667 45.96 -0.24 31.92
N GLY A 668 45.19 0.54 31.15
CA GLY A 668 44.92 0.30 29.73
C GLY A 668 43.61 0.97 29.32
N LYS A 669 43.64 1.73 28.22
CA LYS A 669 42.52 2.59 27.77
C LYS A 669 42.02 2.28 26.35
N GLU A 670 42.40 1.12 25.80
CA GLU A 670 42.36 0.87 24.34
C GLU A 670 41.39 -0.25 23.90
N ASN A 671 40.70 -0.92 24.83
CA ASN A 671 39.81 -2.06 24.54
C ASN A 671 38.41 -1.85 25.11
N LEU A 672 37.39 -1.65 24.24
CA LEU A 672 35.97 -1.53 24.61
C LEU A 672 34.99 -2.28 23.67
N ASP A 673 35.42 -3.39 23.07
CA ASP A 673 34.50 -4.36 22.44
C ASP A 673 33.82 -5.30 23.46
N ALA A 674 34.18 -5.20 24.75
CA ALA A 674 33.63 -6.03 25.82
C ALA A 674 32.30 -5.49 26.38
N ALA A 675 31.36 -6.40 26.66
CA ALA A 675 30.20 -6.11 27.52
C ALA A 675 30.62 -5.97 29.00
N ASP A 676 31.75 -6.57 29.38
CA ASP A 676 32.20 -6.77 30.76
C ASP A 676 33.09 -5.62 31.31
N TYR A 677 33.20 -4.49 30.61
CA TYR A 677 34.04 -3.38 31.06
C TYR A 677 33.40 -2.63 32.25
N ALA A 678 33.87 -2.94 33.45
CA ALA A 678 33.40 -2.36 34.71
C ALA A 678 33.86 -0.91 34.98
N GLY A 679 34.63 -0.30 34.08
CA GLY A 679 35.13 1.07 34.23
C GLY A 679 34.19 2.16 33.68
N PRO A 680 34.52 3.45 33.87
CA PRO A 680 33.81 4.58 33.29
C PRO A 680 34.04 4.67 31.79
N TYR A 681 32.97 4.85 31.03
CA TYR A 681 33.05 5.16 29.62
C TYR A 681 31.88 6.03 29.18
N VAL A 682 32.07 6.71 28.07
CA VAL A 682 31.01 7.41 27.35
C VAL A 682 30.72 6.67 26.04
N VAL A 683 29.44 6.44 25.79
CA VAL A 683 28.90 5.88 24.55
C VAL A 683 28.41 7.04 23.72
N ALA A 684 28.84 7.13 22.47
CA ALA A 684 28.25 8.03 21.49
C ALA A 684 27.69 7.21 20.32
N ARG A 685 26.39 7.35 20.06
CA ARG A 685 25.66 6.58 19.04
C ARG A 685 25.07 7.52 18.00
N GLY A 686 25.29 7.20 16.72
CA GLY A 686 24.68 7.94 15.61
C GLY A 686 23.17 7.66 15.53
N ILE A 687 22.38 8.71 15.34
CA ILE A 687 20.91 8.63 15.22
C ILE A 687 20.43 9.43 13.99
N GLY A 688 19.19 9.20 13.59
CA GLY A 688 18.58 9.87 12.44
C GLY A 688 19.30 9.56 11.13
N ASN A 689 20.11 10.51 10.64
CA ASN A 689 20.90 10.36 9.42
C ASN A 689 22.27 9.68 9.63
N TYR A 690 22.68 9.45 10.88
CA TYR A 690 23.94 8.80 11.24
C TYR A 690 23.70 7.45 11.90
N ALA A 691 24.74 6.61 11.93
CA ALA A 691 24.68 5.25 12.47
C ALA A 691 25.99 4.84 13.15
N GLY A 692 25.97 3.69 13.81
CA GLY A 692 27.11 3.15 14.55
C GLY A 692 27.17 3.65 16.00
N GLU A 693 27.98 2.97 16.80
CA GLU A 693 28.24 3.26 18.21
C GLU A 693 29.74 3.25 18.44
N ILE A 694 30.27 4.26 19.14
CA ILE A 694 31.64 4.27 19.66
C ILE A 694 31.63 4.41 21.17
N ARG A 695 32.57 3.75 21.84
CA ARG A 695 32.76 3.82 23.29
C ARG A 695 34.15 4.38 23.58
N LEU A 696 34.23 5.37 24.47
CA LEU A 696 35.47 6.05 24.85
C LEU A 696 35.66 5.89 26.37
N PRO A 697 36.67 5.16 26.84
CA PRO A 697 36.89 4.95 28.28
C PRO A 697 37.51 6.19 28.93
N PHE A 698 37.30 6.36 30.24
CA PHE A 698 38.01 7.35 31.04
C PHE A 698 38.23 6.85 32.47
N ASN A 699 39.27 7.35 33.14
CA ASN A 699 39.51 7.05 34.55
C ASN A 699 38.85 8.12 35.42
N ILE A 700 38.37 7.72 36.60
CA ILE A 700 38.02 8.61 37.70
C ILE A 700 38.95 8.26 38.86
N LYS A 701 39.91 9.13 39.18
CA LYS A 701 40.83 8.93 40.29
C LYS A 701 40.13 9.22 41.62
N ALA A 702 40.54 8.52 42.68
CA ALA A 702 40.11 8.83 44.03
C ALA A 702 40.46 10.29 44.40
N ALA A 703 39.61 10.95 45.18
CA ALA A 703 39.87 12.30 45.65
C ALA A 703 40.89 12.28 46.80
N GLU A 704 42.03 12.94 46.60
CA GLU A 704 43.11 13.02 47.59
C GLU A 704 42.76 14.04 48.67
N LEU A 705 42.38 13.55 49.85
CA LEU A 705 42.09 14.35 51.04
C LEU A 705 43.37 14.77 51.75
N THR A 706 43.31 15.92 52.41
CA THR A 706 44.36 16.46 53.29
C THR A 706 43.73 16.96 54.59
N ASN A 707 44.52 17.30 55.62
CA ASN A 707 43.96 17.85 56.86
C ASN A 707 43.15 19.14 56.62
N ALA A 708 43.44 19.92 55.57
CA ALA A 708 42.64 21.10 55.19
C ALA A 708 41.24 20.77 54.64
N CYS A 709 40.97 19.49 54.32
CA CYS A 709 39.64 19.00 53.95
C CYS A 709 38.75 18.74 55.17
N ALA A 710 39.29 18.77 56.40
CA ALA A 710 38.57 18.54 57.64
C ALA A 710 38.57 19.81 58.52
N THR A 711 37.40 20.16 59.05
CA THR A 711 37.24 21.24 60.02
C THR A 711 36.49 20.73 61.25
N ALA A 712 36.77 21.34 62.40
CA ALA A 712 36.10 21.07 63.66
C ALA A 712 35.52 22.38 64.23
N ALA A 713 34.33 22.32 64.79
CA ALA A 713 33.79 23.39 65.63
C ALA A 713 34.44 23.35 67.03
N ASP A 714 34.30 24.43 67.80
CA ASP A 714 34.63 24.38 69.23
C ASP A 714 33.64 23.48 69.98
N ALA A 715 34.12 22.76 70.99
CA ALA A 715 33.33 21.85 71.82
C ALA A 715 33.07 22.45 73.21
N GLU A 716 31.86 22.25 73.76
CA GLU A 716 31.56 22.67 75.13
C GLU A 716 32.11 21.69 76.18
N TYR A 717 32.55 22.21 77.33
CA TYR A 717 33.07 21.41 78.43
C TYR A 717 32.12 20.29 78.89
N ALA A 718 32.59 19.03 78.78
CA ALA A 718 31.81 17.81 79.01
C ALA A 718 31.95 17.23 80.44
N GLY A 719 32.21 18.08 81.44
CA GLY A 719 32.26 17.63 82.84
C GLY A 719 33.42 16.69 83.16
N GLY A 720 34.62 16.95 82.62
CA GLY A 720 35.80 16.12 82.85
C GLY A 720 35.87 14.85 81.97
N LYS A 721 34.86 14.60 81.13
CA LYS A 721 34.97 13.71 79.96
C LYS A 721 35.70 14.45 78.82
N ILE A 722 36.15 13.71 77.80
CA ILE A 722 36.58 14.34 76.53
C ILE A 722 35.38 15.06 75.91
N ALA A 723 35.56 16.30 75.48
CA ALA A 723 34.52 17.09 74.84
C ALA A 723 34.55 16.87 73.32
N GLU A 724 33.44 16.38 72.77
CA GLU A 724 33.33 16.01 71.35
C GLU A 724 32.96 17.23 70.49
N ALA A 725 33.78 17.53 69.49
CA ALA A 725 33.55 18.62 68.55
C ALA A 725 32.80 18.14 67.31
N LYS A 726 31.83 18.93 66.80
CA LYS A 726 31.25 18.64 65.49
C LYS A 726 32.35 18.74 64.41
N ILE A 727 32.64 17.62 63.78
CA ILE A 727 33.55 17.51 62.63
C ILE A 727 32.76 17.70 61.32
N THR A 728 33.43 18.28 60.33
CA THR A 728 32.95 18.33 58.93
C THR A 728 34.12 18.00 58.00
N VAL A 729 33.96 17.03 57.10
CA VAL A 729 34.94 16.69 56.07
C VAL A 729 34.36 16.99 54.68
N LYS A 730 35.16 17.56 53.77
CA LYS A 730 34.71 17.98 52.43
C LYS A 730 35.55 17.39 51.32
N ASN A 731 34.89 17.00 50.23
CA ASN A 731 35.56 16.64 48.98
C ASN A 731 36.29 17.87 48.40
N PRO A 732 37.60 17.80 48.12
CA PRO A 732 38.40 18.97 47.71
C PRO A 732 38.11 19.46 46.27
N VAL A 733 37.40 18.68 45.47
CA VAL A 733 37.04 19.02 44.07
C VAL A 733 35.66 19.65 43.98
N SER A 734 34.68 19.13 44.74
CA SER A 734 33.28 19.56 44.67
C SER A 734 32.80 20.39 45.86
N GLY A 735 33.57 20.45 46.95
CA GLY A 735 33.16 21.07 48.22
C GLY A 735 32.04 20.31 48.97
N LYS A 736 31.58 19.17 48.44
CA LYS A 736 30.53 18.33 49.02
C LYS A 736 30.96 17.79 50.38
N GLU A 737 30.10 17.95 51.38
CA GLU A 737 30.32 17.37 52.71
C GLU A 737 30.15 15.84 52.66
N LEU A 738 31.06 15.13 53.34
CA LEU A 738 31.04 13.68 53.51
C LEU A 738 30.15 13.32 54.72
N GLU A 739 29.64 12.10 54.72
CA GLU A 739 28.71 11.60 55.73
C GLU A 739 29.42 10.75 56.80
N GLU A 740 29.33 11.15 58.07
CA GLU A 740 29.89 10.38 59.18
C GLU A 740 29.14 9.04 59.38
N GLY A 741 29.88 7.99 59.75
CA GLY A 741 29.40 6.61 59.83
C GLY A 741 29.39 5.88 58.48
N LYS A 742 29.36 6.60 57.35
CA LYS A 742 29.39 6.03 55.99
C LYS A 742 30.72 6.26 55.27
N ASP A 743 31.10 7.52 55.11
CA ASP A 743 32.27 7.94 54.33
C ASP A 743 33.52 8.06 55.22
N TYR A 744 33.32 8.42 56.50
CA TYR A 744 34.35 8.48 57.54
C TYR A 744 33.80 8.15 58.93
N LYS A 745 34.68 7.96 59.92
CA LYS A 745 34.36 7.93 61.36
C LYS A 745 35.33 8.81 62.15
N VAL A 746 34.89 9.37 63.27
CA VAL A 746 35.74 10.19 64.16
C VAL A 746 36.15 9.39 65.41
N GLU A 747 37.34 9.66 65.93
CA GLU A 747 37.81 9.23 67.25
C GLU A 747 38.49 10.41 67.97
N TYR A 748 37.90 10.89 69.07
CA TYR A 748 38.45 12.00 69.86
C TYR A 748 39.54 11.49 70.81
N LYS A 749 40.73 12.12 70.78
CA LYS A 749 41.92 11.67 71.51
C LYS A 749 42.22 12.52 72.75
N SER A 750 41.79 13.77 72.78
CA SER A 750 42.13 14.74 73.83
C SER A 750 41.12 15.90 73.89
N GLY A 751 41.30 16.80 74.86
CA GLY A 751 40.44 17.99 75.05
C GLY A 751 39.39 17.75 76.13
N VAL A 752 39.78 17.98 77.39
CA VAL A 752 38.93 17.70 78.56
C VAL A 752 38.46 18.98 79.24
N ASN A 753 39.35 19.96 79.45
CA ASN A 753 39.10 21.20 80.16
C ASN A 753 39.16 22.42 79.23
N VAL A 754 38.56 23.53 79.65
CA VAL A 754 38.61 24.79 78.90
C VAL A 754 40.04 25.30 78.81
N GLY A 755 40.49 25.63 77.59
CA GLY A 755 41.88 25.99 77.30
C GLY A 755 42.80 24.82 76.95
N ASP A 756 42.34 23.57 77.10
CA ASP A 756 42.98 22.43 76.43
C ASP A 756 42.76 22.55 74.91
N LYS A 757 43.65 21.91 74.12
CA LYS A 757 43.39 21.64 72.70
C LYS A 757 42.83 20.23 72.58
N GLY A 758 41.65 20.12 71.96
CA GLY A 758 41.09 18.83 71.59
C GLY A 758 41.63 18.40 70.23
N GLU A 759 41.97 17.11 70.12
CA GLU A 759 42.42 16.46 68.88
C GLU A 759 41.40 15.39 68.49
N ALA A 760 40.99 15.40 67.23
CA ALA A 760 40.16 14.36 66.62
C ALA A 760 40.90 13.71 65.45
N VAL A 761 40.91 12.37 65.45
CA VAL A 761 41.43 11.54 64.35
C VAL A 761 40.24 11.03 63.54
N ILE A 762 40.18 11.40 62.26
CA ILE A 762 39.15 10.95 61.34
C ILE A 762 39.71 9.79 60.53
N THR A 763 39.08 8.62 60.57
CA THR A 763 39.41 7.50 59.66
C THR A 763 38.47 7.55 58.45
N ILE A 764 39.01 7.62 57.23
CA ILE A 764 38.21 7.53 56.01
C ILE A 764 37.81 6.07 55.77
N LEU A 765 36.52 5.83 55.51
CA LEU A 765 35.93 4.50 55.32
C LEU A 765 35.76 4.17 53.83
N ASP A 766 35.37 5.14 53.01
CA ASP A 766 35.32 5.00 51.54
C ASP A 766 36.72 5.17 50.92
N THR A 767 37.59 4.19 51.20
CA THR A 767 38.95 4.09 50.65
C THR A 767 38.99 3.70 49.17
N LYS A 768 37.83 3.51 48.54
CA LYS A 768 37.71 3.40 47.08
C LYS A 768 37.71 4.79 46.47
N ASN A 769 36.76 5.63 46.87
CA ASN A 769 36.54 6.93 46.22
C ASN A 769 37.44 8.04 46.79
N TYR A 770 38.01 7.86 47.98
CA TYR A 770 38.92 8.80 48.63
C TYR A 770 40.25 8.13 49.01
N SER A 771 41.31 8.94 49.08
CA SER A 771 42.61 8.56 49.65
C SER A 771 43.13 9.71 50.52
N VAL A 772 44.06 9.47 51.44
CA VAL A 772 44.70 10.55 52.21
C VAL A 772 46.14 10.79 51.75
N LYS A 773 46.48 12.05 51.46
CA LYS A 773 47.80 12.46 50.96
C LYS A 773 48.93 12.01 51.90
N GLY A 774 49.80 11.13 51.39
CA GLY A 774 51.01 10.69 52.11
C GLY A 774 50.75 9.79 53.33
N LYS A 775 49.53 9.28 53.52
CA LYS A 775 49.13 8.51 54.71
C LYS A 775 48.50 7.17 54.32
N ALA A 776 49.21 6.08 54.60
CA ALA A 776 48.75 4.71 54.29
C ALA A 776 47.63 4.19 55.20
N ASP A 777 47.40 4.85 56.34
CA ASP A 777 46.33 4.56 57.31
C ASP A 777 44.99 5.23 56.98
N ASN A 778 44.97 6.11 55.96
CA ASN A 778 43.82 6.92 55.56
C ASN A 778 43.21 7.76 56.71
N THR A 779 44.04 8.33 57.60
CA THR A 779 43.56 9.22 58.67
C THR A 779 43.75 10.71 58.40
N LEU A 780 42.75 11.54 58.69
CA LEU A 780 42.93 12.99 58.86
C LEU A 780 43.04 13.33 60.36
N THR A 781 43.69 14.45 60.67
CA THR A 781 43.83 14.94 62.06
C THR A 781 43.44 16.41 62.11
N VAL A 782 42.54 16.77 63.02
CA VAL A 782 42.05 18.15 63.21
C VAL A 782 42.04 18.51 64.69
N ASN A 783 42.28 19.79 64.99
CA ASN A 783 42.33 20.31 66.35
C ASN A 783 41.26 21.38 66.57
N TYR A 784 40.71 21.44 67.78
CA TYR A 784 39.63 22.35 68.19
C TYR A 784 39.86 22.92 69.61
N ASN A 785 39.07 23.94 69.99
CA ASN A 785 39.12 24.49 71.35
C ASN A 785 38.00 23.93 72.21
N ILE A 786 38.26 23.81 73.52
CA ILE A 786 37.21 23.53 74.52
C ILE A 786 36.75 24.85 75.12
N VAL A 787 35.45 25.14 75.04
CA VAL A 787 34.81 26.36 75.55
C VAL A 787 33.92 26.09 76.77
N ALA A 788 33.79 27.09 77.65
CA ALA A 788 33.08 26.94 78.92
C ALA A 788 31.59 26.65 78.72
N LYS A 789 31.07 25.61 79.40
CA LYS A 789 29.66 25.22 79.34
C LYS A 789 28.78 26.25 80.05
N ASP A 790 27.71 26.68 79.42
CA ASP A 790 26.77 27.64 80.03
C ASP A 790 25.87 26.94 81.06
N LEU A 791 25.74 27.51 82.26
CA LEU A 791 24.88 26.93 83.30
C LEU A 791 23.40 26.98 82.96
N LYS A 792 22.94 27.85 82.03
CA LYS A 792 21.56 27.77 81.54
C LYS A 792 21.26 26.40 80.92
N ASP A 793 22.28 25.79 80.30
CA ASP A 793 22.23 24.55 79.50
C ASP A 793 22.62 23.30 80.31
N VAL A 794 22.84 23.39 81.64
CA VAL A 794 22.96 22.23 82.53
C VAL A 794 21.62 21.90 83.21
N THR A 795 21.41 20.65 83.59
CA THR A 795 20.20 20.21 84.30
C THR A 795 20.32 20.52 85.79
N VAL A 796 19.18 20.83 86.43
CA VAL A 796 19.06 20.94 87.89
C VAL A 796 17.92 20.03 88.30
N ASN A 797 18.13 19.18 89.29
CA ASN A 797 17.10 18.26 89.76
C ASN A 797 15.93 19.02 90.40
N ALA A 798 14.73 18.44 90.34
CA ALA A 798 13.55 19.05 90.93
C ALA A 798 13.73 19.20 92.46
N ILE A 799 13.50 20.42 92.95
CA ILE A 799 13.52 20.72 94.39
C ILE A 799 12.11 20.47 94.93
N GLU A 800 11.99 19.58 95.91
CA GLU A 800 10.70 19.28 96.56
C GLU A 800 10.15 20.51 97.32
N ASP A 801 8.82 20.59 97.42
CA ASP A 801 8.11 21.54 98.28
C ASP A 801 8.60 21.48 99.74
N LYS A 802 8.67 22.63 100.43
CA LYS A 802 9.15 22.76 101.82
C LYS A 802 8.13 23.48 102.70
N THR A 803 8.04 23.09 103.97
CA THR A 803 7.07 23.65 104.92
C THR A 803 7.56 24.99 105.50
N TYR A 804 6.69 25.98 105.55
CA TYR A 804 6.90 27.26 106.23
C TYR A 804 7.24 27.04 107.70
N ASN A 805 8.35 27.64 108.16
CA ASN A 805 8.87 27.51 109.52
C ASN A 805 9.25 28.86 110.15
N GLY A 806 8.85 29.98 109.54
CA GLY A 806 9.19 31.34 109.99
C GLY A 806 10.66 31.75 109.80
N SER A 807 11.45 30.96 109.06
CA SER A 807 12.86 31.24 108.73
C SER A 807 13.11 31.14 107.22
N GLN A 808 14.26 31.63 106.75
CA GLN A 808 14.67 31.48 105.35
C GLN A 808 14.92 30.01 105.01
N ILE A 809 14.27 29.51 103.96
CA ILE A 809 14.40 28.12 103.50
C ILE A 809 15.47 28.03 102.41
N THR A 810 16.51 27.23 102.68
CA THR A 810 17.69 27.02 101.84
C THR A 810 17.81 25.55 101.41
N PRO A 811 17.01 25.09 100.43
CA PRO A 811 17.01 23.69 100.02
C PRO A 811 18.28 23.33 99.25
N ALA A 812 18.87 22.16 99.55
CA ALA A 812 20.01 21.65 98.79
C ALA A 812 19.64 21.44 97.31
N VAL A 813 20.57 21.77 96.42
CA VAL A 813 20.43 21.63 94.96
C VAL A 813 21.39 20.59 94.40
N THR A 814 20.99 19.95 93.30
CA THR A 814 21.82 18.98 92.56
C THR A 814 21.87 19.42 91.10
N VAL A 815 23.07 19.64 90.58
CA VAL A 815 23.33 20.25 89.26
C VAL A 815 24.14 19.29 88.40
N MET A 816 23.71 19.08 87.16
CA MET A 816 24.10 17.96 86.31
C MET A 816 24.42 18.41 84.86
N ASN A 817 25.65 18.23 84.40
CA ASN A 817 26.05 18.44 83.00
C ASN A 817 26.01 17.09 82.25
N GLY A 818 24.86 16.81 81.64
CA GLY A 818 24.52 15.43 81.24
C GLY A 818 24.48 14.54 82.49
N ASP A 819 25.15 13.39 82.44
CA ASP A 819 25.26 12.46 83.59
C ASP A 819 26.30 12.88 84.63
N VAL A 820 27.04 13.98 84.41
CA VAL A 820 28.09 14.43 85.34
C VAL A 820 27.49 15.32 86.43
N LEU A 821 27.57 14.86 87.68
CA LEU A 821 27.29 15.67 88.87
C LEU A 821 28.36 16.76 89.06
N LEU A 822 27.93 18.02 89.14
CA LEU A 822 28.82 19.15 89.43
C LEU A 822 29.07 19.27 90.93
N THR A 823 30.28 19.67 91.29
CA THR A 823 30.72 19.83 92.67
C THR A 823 30.47 21.27 93.16
N PRO A 824 29.65 21.47 94.21
CA PRO A 824 29.47 22.77 94.85
C PRO A 824 30.82 23.38 95.26
N ASP A 825 30.93 24.70 95.14
CA ASP A 825 32.13 25.49 95.43
C ASP A 825 33.41 25.16 94.62
N ALA A 826 33.36 24.19 93.70
CA ALA A 826 34.35 24.01 92.65
C ALA A 826 33.81 24.50 91.29
N ASP A 827 32.66 23.97 90.86
CA ASP A 827 32.05 24.24 89.55
C ASP A 827 31.03 25.39 89.58
N TYR A 828 30.36 25.59 90.73
CA TYR A 828 29.33 26.61 90.91
C TYR A 828 29.21 27.07 92.37
N THR A 829 28.62 28.24 92.60
CA THR A 829 28.11 28.69 93.90
C THR A 829 26.58 28.79 93.88
N VAL A 830 25.96 28.85 95.07
CA VAL A 830 24.51 28.92 95.23
C VAL A 830 24.14 30.11 96.13
N SER A 831 23.19 30.93 95.69
CA SER A 831 22.50 31.92 96.52
C SER A 831 20.99 31.65 96.54
N TYR A 832 20.33 32.13 97.58
CA TYR A 832 18.89 31.91 97.81
C TYR A 832 18.17 33.26 97.86
N GLY A 833 16.93 33.30 97.36
CA GLY A 833 16.02 34.41 97.61
C GLY A 833 15.61 34.49 99.08
N GLU A 834 14.80 35.49 99.43
CA GLU A 834 14.32 35.71 100.80
C GLU A 834 13.68 34.47 101.42
N ASN A 835 12.96 33.66 100.63
CA ASN A 835 12.49 32.29 100.92
C ASN A 835 11.89 32.08 102.33
N LYS A 836 11.23 33.10 102.89
CA LYS A 836 10.59 33.06 104.22
C LYS A 836 9.10 32.75 104.12
N GLU A 837 8.40 33.38 103.18
CA GLU A 837 6.93 33.33 103.10
C GLU A 837 6.41 32.16 102.27
N VAL A 838 5.15 31.78 102.52
CA VAL A 838 4.38 30.81 101.72
C VAL A 838 4.24 31.33 100.28
N GLY A 839 4.61 30.50 99.30
CA GLY A 839 4.69 30.92 97.89
C GLY A 839 5.76 30.15 97.11
N ASN A 840 6.44 30.84 96.18
CA ASN A 840 7.59 30.29 95.45
C ASN A 840 8.88 30.85 96.06
N GLY A 841 9.78 29.98 96.53
CA GLY A 841 11.17 30.34 96.83
C GLY A 841 12.04 30.26 95.57
N THR A 842 13.12 31.04 95.54
CA THR A 842 14.09 31.07 94.43
C THR A 842 15.48 30.59 94.88
N VAL A 843 16.21 29.99 93.95
CA VAL A 843 17.62 29.60 94.10
C VAL A 843 18.38 29.98 92.84
N THR A 844 19.46 30.74 92.99
CA THR A 844 20.32 31.19 91.87
C THR A 844 21.65 30.46 91.93
N ILE A 845 21.99 29.77 90.86
CA ILE A 845 23.20 28.97 90.68
C ILE A 845 24.15 29.78 89.79
N THR A 846 25.39 30.02 90.23
CA THR A 846 26.36 30.88 89.53
C THR A 846 27.64 30.12 89.20
N ALA A 847 28.16 30.26 87.98
CA ALA A 847 29.33 29.52 87.53
C ALA A 847 30.61 29.92 88.29
N LYS A 848 31.49 28.93 88.50
CA LYS A 848 32.79 29.09 89.17
C LYS A 848 33.90 28.42 88.34
N GLY A 849 35.13 28.94 88.45
CA GLY A 849 36.27 28.46 87.68
C GLY A 849 36.22 28.82 86.18
N LYS A 850 37.03 28.13 85.37
CA LYS A 850 37.15 28.37 83.91
C LYS A 850 36.24 27.49 83.05
N ASN A 851 35.69 26.41 83.61
CA ASN A 851 35.04 25.35 82.86
C ASN A 851 33.54 25.60 82.63
N TYR A 852 32.91 26.43 83.46
CA TYR A 852 31.50 26.84 83.36
C TYR A 852 31.37 28.36 83.22
N LYS A 853 30.25 28.84 82.67
CA LYS A 853 29.92 30.26 82.51
C LYS A 853 28.44 30.53 82.82
N GLY A 854 28.10 31.78 83.11
CA GLY A 854 26.71 32.23 83.27
C GLY A 854 26.08 31.85 84.63
N THR A 855 24.75 31.94 84.68
CA THR A 855 23.93 31.64 85.86
C THR A 855 22.67 30.87 85.46
N LYS A 856 22.03 30.21 86.43
CA LYS A 856 20.71 29.58 86.27
C LYS A 856 19.87 29.79 87.52
N GLU A 857 18.66 30.29 87.35
CA GLU A 857 17.68 30.37 88.43
C GLU A 857 16.71 29.19 88.37
N VAL A 858 16.33 28.67 89.54
CA VAL A 858 15.30 27.64 89.71
C VAL A 858 14.40 28.01 90.89
N THR A 859 13.20 27.44 90.92
CA THR A 859 12.19 27.73 91.94
C THR A 859 11.68 26.46 92.62
N PHE A 860 11.18 26.61 93.83
CA PHE A 860 10.54 25.57 94.64
C PHE A 860 9.38 26.18 95.44
N LYS A 861 8.47 25.37 95.98
CA LYS A 861 7.34 25.90 96.76
C LYS A 861 7.61 25.89 98.26
N ILE A 862 7.05 26.90 98.93
CA ILE A 862 6.94 27.01 100.37
C ILE A 862 5.46 26.90 100.73
N VAL A 863 5.09 25.91 101.55
CA VAL A 863 3.70 25.55 101.85
C VAL A 863 3.39 25.63 103.35
N GLU A 864 2.12 25.82 103.72
CA GLU A 864 1.69 25.90 105.13
C GLU A 864 1.89 24.58 105.90
N ALA A 865 2.02 24.68 107.22
CA ALA A 865 2.09 23.53 108.11
C ALA A 865 0.71 22.86 108.28
N LYS A 866 0.66 21.53 108.06
CA LYS A 866 -0.57 20.73 108.22
C LYS A 866 -0.95 20.59 109.71
N LEU A 867 -2.22 20.84 110.03
CA LEU A 867 -2.79 20.54 111.35
C LEU A 867 -3.00 19.02 111.50
N GLU A 868 -2.35 18.43 112.50
CA GLU A 868 -2.59 17.05 112.94
C GLU A 868 -3.43 17.01 114.22
N VAL A 869 -4.16 15.91 114.43
CA VAL A 869 -4.96 15.66 115.65
C VAL A 869 -4.73 14.22 116.09
N GLY A 870 -4.31 14.02 117.33
CA GLY A 870 -3.97 12.72 117.89
C GLY A 870 -5.18 11.77 118.01
N ALA A 871 -4.92 10.47 117.92
CA ALA A 871 -5.92 9.44 118.18
C ALA A 871 -6.25 9.40 119.69
N PRO A 872 -7.53 9.51 120.11
CA PRO A 872 -7.91 9.34 121.51
C PRO A 872 -7.82 7.87 121.94
N MET A 873 -7.51 7.61 123.22
CA MET A 873 -7.43 6.26 123.77
C MET A 873 -8.55 6.03 124.80
N ILE A 874 -9.30 4.93 124.68
CA ILE A 874 -10.39 4.58 125.62
C ILE A 874 -9.82 3.79 126.81
N SER A 875 -9.84 4.39 128.00
CA SER A 875 -9.37 3.79 129.25
C SER A 875 -10.35 2.72 129.76
N ASP A 876 -11.66 3.02 129.79
CA ASP A 876 -12.70 2.14 130.32
C ASP A 876 -14.07 2.38 129.64
N VAL A 877 -14.98 1.41 129.77
CA VAL A 877 -16.41 1.57 129.48
C VAL A 877 -17.23 1.11 130.68
N LYS A 878 -17.52 2.04 131.59
CA LYS A 878 -18.20 1.79 132.86
C LYS A 878 -19.69 1.49 132.65
N VAL A 879 -20.06 0.23 132.74
CA VAL A 879 -21.46 -0.25 132.63
C VAL A 879 -22.15 -0.22 133.99
N VAL A 880 -23.36 0.37 134.05
CA VAL A 880 -24.24 0.38 135.22
C VAL A 880 -25.67 0.14 134.77
N GLY A 881 -26.15 -1.11 134.91
CA GLY A 881 -27.42 -1.53 134.32
C GLY A 881 -27.33 -1.47 132.80
N ASN A 882 -28.23 -0.72 132.16
CA ASN A 882 -28.24 -0.47 130.72
C ASN A 882 -27.63 0.88 130.29
N ARG A 883 -26.82 1.49 131.14
CA ARG A 883 -26.02 2.68 130.81
C ARG A 883 -24.54 2.28 130.70
N ALA A 884 -23.91 2.58 129.57
CA ALA A 884 -22.49 2.38 129.34
C ALA A 884 -21.81 3.75 129.17
N THR A 885 -20.95 4.13 130.11
CA THR A 885 -20.18 5.37 130.02
C THR A 885 -18.79 5.08 129.46
N VAL A 886 -18.50 5.53 128.24
CA VAL A 886 -17.17 5.46 127.63
C VAL A 886 -16.30 6.56 128.25
N ILE A 887 -15.04 6.23 128.58
CA ILE A 887 -14.09 7.12 129.26
C ILE A 887 -12.73 7.04 128.53
N LEU A 888 -12.11 8.19 128.25
CA LEU A 888 -10.77 8.27 127.66
C LEU A 888 -9.68 8.20 128.75
N SER A 889 -8.42 7.97 128.37
CA SER A 889 -7.26 8.05 129.28
C SER A 889 -6.85 9.48 129.60
N GLY A 890 -7.16 10.43 128.71
CA GLY A 890 -6.84 11.84 128.81
C GLY A 890 -7.45 12.61 127.63
N GLU A 891 -6.99 13.84 127.42
CA GLU A 891 -7.27 14.59 126.19
C GLU A 891 -6.30 14.16 125.08
N ALA A 892 -6.76 14.15 123.83
CA ALA A 892 -5.93 13.85 122.67
C ALA A 892 -5.24 15.12 122.16
N GLU A 893 -4.02 14.96 121.65
CA GLU A 893 -3.21 16.09 121.17
C GLU A 893 -3.92 16.84 120.03
N GLY A 894 -3.95 18.18 120.13
CA GLY A 894 -4.63 19.06 119.17
C GLY A 894 -6.18 19.03 119.20
N ALA A 895 -6.81 18.23 120.05
CA ALA A 895 -8.26 18.03 120.04
C ALA A 895 -9.05 19.22 120.62
N ALA A 896 -10.04 19.72 119.87
CA ALA A 896 -11.08 20.65 120.34
C ALA A 896 -12.39 19.95 120.75
N GLY A 897 -12.50 18.64 120.50
CA GLY A 897 -13.63 17.81 120.92
C GLY A 897 -13.61 16.41 120.31
N TYR A 898 -14.64 15.65 120.62
CA TYR A 898 -14.74 14.20 120.36
C TYR A 898 -16.09 13.81 119.77
N ASP A 899 -16.10 12.82 118.88
CA ASP A 899 -17.31 12.11 118.47
C ASP A 899 -17.16 10.63 118.86
N TYR A 900 -18.05 10.12 119.71
CA TYR A 900 -18.03 8.75 120.25
C TYR A 900 -19.08 7.86 119.58
N VAL A 901 -18.80 6.56 119.44
CA VAL A 901 -19.73 5.55 118.94
C VAL A 901 -19.69 4.28 119.79
N ILE A 902 -20.80 3.53 119.79
CA ILE A 902 -20.82 2.12 120.19
C ILE A 902 -21.51 1.28 119.11
N SER A 903 -21.04 0.05 118.91
CA SER A 903 -21.71 -0.94 118.05
C SER A 903 -21.54 -2.36 118.59
N THR A 904 -22.44 -3.27 118.19
CA THR A 904 -22.22 -4.73 118.32
C THR A 904 -21.21 -5.24 117.29
N ASP A 905 -21.07 -4.51 116.19
CA ASP A 905 -20.12 -4.75 115.12
C ASP A 905 -18.72 -4.26 115.55
N LYS A 906 -17.68 -5.05 115.31
CA LYS A 906 -16.29 -4.65 115.58
C LYS A 906 -15.81 -3.66 114.52
N ASP A 907 -16.19 -3.86 113.26
CA ASP A 907 -15.61 -3.12 112.13
C ASP A 907 -16.45 -1.86 111.80
N CYS A 908 -17.18 -1.36 112.81
CA CYS A 908 -18.15 -0.28 112.70
C CYS A 908 -17.56 1.04 112.21
N ILE A 909 -16.26 1.26 112.39
CA ILE A 909 -15.57 2.46 111.87
C ILE A 909 -15.50 2.44 110.33
N THR A 910 -15.17 1.28 109.76
CA THR A 910 -15.02 1.11 108.31
C THR A 910 -16.37 1.12 107.61
N ASN A 911 -17.33 0.34 108.12
CA ASN A 911 -18.64 0.17 107.49
C ASN A 911 -19.72 1.16 107.99
N LYS A 912 -19.42 1.97 109.02
CA LYS A 912 -20.27 3.01 109.63
C LYS A 912 -21.55 2.47 110.30
N ASN A 913 -21.58 1.17 110.62
CA ASN A 913 -22.66 0.47 111.30
C ASN A 913 -22.65 0.73 112.82
N TYR A 914 -23.14 1.89 113.25
CA TYR A 914 -23.19 2.29 114.66
C TYR A 914 -24.55 1.98 115.31
N VAL A 915 -24.54 1.36 116.49
CA VAL A 915 -25.76 1.19 117.31
C VAL A 915 -26.14 2.49 118.02
N SER A 916 -25.16 3.30 118.44
CA SER A 916 -25.41 4.63 118.97
C SER A 916 -24.20 5.56 118.79
N VAL A 917 -24.45 6.87 118.71
CA VAL A 917 -23.45 7.89 118.37
C VAL A 917 -23.68 9.15 119.20
N ASN A 918 -22.67 9.58 119.97
CA ASN A 918 -22.66 10.83 120.72
C ASN A 918 -21.62 11.78 120.10
N LYS A 919 -22.07 12.69 119.22
CA LYS A 919 -21.21 13.66 118.52
C LYS A 919 -20.98 14.95 119.30
N ASN A 920 -19.97 15.72 118.90
CA ASN A 920 -19.67 17.07 119.38
C ASN A 920 -19.50 17.14 120.91
N GLN A 921 -18.90 16.11 121.50
CA GLN A 921 -18.67 16.04 122.94
C GLN A 921 -17.37 16.78 123.28
N VAL A 922 -17.45 17.81 124.12
CA VAL A 922 -16.29 18.55 124.65
C VAL A 922 -15.78 17.96 125.97
N SER A 923 -15.98 16.64 126.17
CA SER A 923 -15.58 15.92 127.38
C SER A 923 -14.95 14.58 127.03
N THR A 924 -13.99 14.17 127.85
CA THR A 924 -13.28 12.88 127.81
C THR A 924 -14.11 11.70 128.34
N SER A 925 -15.43 11.89 128.55
CA SER A 925 -16.36 10.77 128.75
C SER A 925 -17.76 11.07 128.22
N THR A 926 -18.53 10.03 127.86
CA THR A 926 -19.94 10.20 127.48
C THR A 926 -20.80 8.96 127.81
N PRO A 927 -22.05 9.13 128.33
CA PRO A 927 -22.93 8.02 128.66
C PRO A 927 -23.89 7.64 127.51
N PHE A 928 -23.76 6.42 127.00
CA PHE A 928 -24.80 5.76 126.21
C PHE A 928 -25.85 5.16 127.13
N LYS A 929 -27.14 5.34 126.81
CA LYS A 929 -28.29 4.92 127.63
C LYS A 929 -29.16 3.92 126.88
N TYR A 930 -29.94 3.13 127.62
CA TYR A 930 -30.86 2.13 127.07
C TYR A 930 -30.18 1.10 126.15
N VAL A 931 -28.89 0.83 126.40
CA VAL A 931 -28.10 -0.14 125.64
C VAL A 931 -28.68 -1.54 125.92
N GLN A 932 -28.90 -2.32 124.87
CA GLN A 932 -29.47 -3.66 125.04
C GLN A 932 -28.47 -4.65 125.63
N LYS A 933 -28.96 -5.81 126.10
CA LYS A 933 -28.08 -6.89 126.56
C LYS A 933 -27.25 -7.40 125.38
N GLY A 934 -25.92 -7.33 125.48
CA GLY A 934 -25.05 -7.67 124.36
C GLY A 934 -23.57 -7.47 124.65
N THR A 935 -22.76 -7.81 123.64
CA THR A 935 -21.34 -7.47 123.58
C THR A 935 -21.18 -6.34 122.57
N TYR A 936 -20.39 -5.34 122.92
CA TYR A 936 -20.25 -4.10 122.16
C TYR A 936 -18.77 -3.70 122.07
N TYR A 937 -18.48 -2.84 121.10
CA TYR A 937 -17.21 -2.15 120.92
C TYR A 937 -17.47 -0.65 120.98
N ALA A 938 -16.75 0.06 121.84
CA ALA A 938 -16.74 1.51 121.89
C ALA A 938 -15.55 2.05 121.10
N TYR A 939 -15.78 3.14 120.36
CA TYR A 939 -14.75 3.88 119.64
C TYR A 939 -14.97 5.38 119.83
N CYS A 940 -13.89 6.14 119.68
CA CYS A 940 -13.89 7.60 119.72
C CYS A 940 -12.94 8.14 118.64
N HIS A 941 -13.23 9.29 118.05
CA HIS A 941 -12.20 10.05 117.34
C HIS A 941 -12.24 11.53 117.73
N ALA A 942 -11.06 12.13 117.73
CA ALA A 942 -10.87 13.54 118.07
C ALA A 942 -11.04 14.42 116.83
N TRP A 943 -11.34 15.70 117.04
CA TRP A 943 -11.37 16.70 115.98
C TRP A 943 -10.95 18.06 116.49
N THR A 944 -10.35 18.85 115.61
CA THR A 944 -10.10 20.28 115.78
C THR A 944 -10.82 21.07 114.68
N ARG A 945 -10.55 22.38 114.55
CA ARG A 945 -11.03 23.18 113.41
C ARG A 945 -9.87 23.84 112.68
N ASP A 946 -9.96 23.90 111.36
CA ASP A 946 -9.08 24.73 110.54
C ASP A 946 -9.44 26.23 110.67
N ALA A 947 -8.63 27.11 110.06
CA ALA A 947 -8.87 28.55 110.05
C ALA A 947 -10.22 28.97 109.42
N ASN A 948 -10.84 28.09 108.63
CA ASN A 948 -12.16 28.30 108.04
C ASN A 948 -13.30 27.74 108.92
N GLY A 949 -12.98 27.24 110.12
CA GLY A 949 -13.93 26.68 111.08
C GLY A 949 -14.43 25.27 110.74
N LYS A 950 -13.92 24.62 109.69
CA LYS A 950 -14.30 23.25 109.29
C LYS A 950 -13.59 22.23 110.18
N LYS A 951 -14.27 21.13 110.53
CA LYS A 951 -13.66 20.05 111.34
C LYS A 951 -12.50 19.39 110.58
N VAL A 952 -11.32 19.37 111.20
CA VAL A 952 -10.23 18.45 110.87
C VAL A 952 -10.31 17.30 111.87
N PHE A 953 -10.32 16.06 111.39
CA PHE A 953 -10.48 14.87 112.22
C PHE A 953 -9.15 14.16 112.40
N GLY A 954 -8.88 13.72 113.62
CA GLY A 954 -7.82 12.75 113.91
C GLY A 954 -8.29 11.32 113.67
N GLU A 955 -7.36 10.39 113.83
CA GLU A 955 -7.62 8.95 113.73
C GLU A 955 -8.56 8.43 114.84
N TRP A 956 -9.15 7.27 114.59
CA TRP A 956 -10.01 6.60 115.56
C TRP A 956 -9.20 5.87 116.64
N SER A 957 -9.77 5.81 117.84
CA SER A 957 -9.27 4.99 118.93
C SER A 957 -9.26 3.51 118.56
N GLU A 958 -8.45 2.72 119.26
CA GLU A 958 -8.69 1.27 119.30
C GLU A 958 -10.09 0.94 119.86
N GLY A 959 -10.65 -0.18 119.40
CA GLY A 959 -12.01 -0.61 119.74
C GLY A 959 -12.12 -1.25 121.12
N LYS A 960 -12.61 -0.51 122.11
CA LYS A 960 -12.76 -1.00 123.48
C LYS A 960 -13.97 -1.92 123.58
N LYS A 961 -13.73 -3.24 123.62
CA LYS A 961 -14.76 -4.25 123.83
C LYS A 961 -15.35 -4.17 125.25
N PHE A 962 -16.66 -4.12 125.36
CA PHE A 962 -17.41 -4.15 126.64
C PHE A 962 -18.67 -5.02 126.54
N LYS A 963 -19.34 -5.26 127.67
CA LYS A 963 -20.52 -6.13 127.74
C LYS A 963 -21.60 -5.51 128.62
N VAL A 964 -22.82 -5.49 128.12
CA VAL A 964 -24.02 -5.11 128.89
C VAL A 964 -24.76 -6.38 129.26
N THR A 965 -24.85 -6.65 130.57
CA THR A 965 -25.42 -7.88 131.15
C THR A 965 -26.92 -7.77 131.41
N ALA A 966 -27.37 -6.59 131.78
CA ALA A 966 -28.77 -6.22 131.96
C ALA A 966 -29.53 -6.17 130.64
N ILE A 967 -30.79 -6.61 130.65
CA ILE A 967 -31.73 -6.49 129.53
C ILE A 967 -32.44 -5.14 129.63
N THR A 968 -32.44 -4.34 128.56
CA THR A 968 -33.28 -3.13 128.50
C THR A 968 -34.71 -3.56 128.16
N PRO A 969 -35.72 -3.28 129.02
CA PRO A 969 -37.11 -3.52 128.66
C PRO A 969 -37.52 -2.63 127.49
N ASP A 970 -38.48 -3.10 126.69
CA ASP A 970 -39.05 -2.29 125.62
C ASP A 970 -39.78 -1.07 126.20
N ALA A 971 -39.89 0.01 125.42
CA ALA A 971 -40.68 1.17 125.80
C ALA A 971 -42.18 0.78 125.88
N PRO A 972 -42.84 0.89 127.06
CA PRO A 972 -44.26 0.56 127.18
C PRO A 972 -45.13 1.55 126.42
N VAL A 973 -46.29 1.08 125.94
CA VAL A 973 -47.21 1.92 125.14
C VAL A 973 -48.51 2.16 125.91
N ILE A 974 -48.76 3.40 126.29
CA ILE A 974 -50.05 3.84 126.85
C ILE A 974 -51.07 3.86 125.71
N THR A 975 -52.06 2.97 125.80
CA THR A 975 -53.11 2.81 124.79
C THR A 975 -54.29 3.75 125.07
N ASN A 976 -54.70 3.88 126.33
CA ASN A 976 -55.85 4.71 126.73
C ASN A 976 -55.62 5.35 128.11
N VAL A 977 -56.25 6.50 128.36
CA VAL A 977 -56.39 7.09 129.71
C VAL A 977 -57.82 7.58 129.89
N LYS A 978 -58.54 7.02 130.86
CA LYS A 978 -59.91 7.39 131.20
C LYS A 978 -59.94 8.12 132.54
N VAL A 979 -60.60 9.29 132.56
CA VAL A 979 -60.86 10.06 133.79
C VAL A 979 -62.31 9.81 134.24
N SER A 980 -62.54 9.73 135.54
CA SER A 980 -63.87 9.56 136.15
C SER A 980 -63.86 10.17 137.55
N GLY A 981 -64.45 11.35 137.71
CA GLY A 981 -64.23 12.19 138.89
C GLY A 981 -62.72 12.46 139.11
N SER A 982 -62.28 12.47 140.37
CA SER A 982 -60.87 12.58 140.76
C SER A 982 -60.03 11.31 140.52
N THR A 983 -60.51 10.37 139.70
CA THR A 983 -59.80 9.11 139.40
C THR A 983 -59.33 9.06 137.94
N ILE A 984 -58.04 8.81 137.72
CA ILE A 984 -57.44 8.57 136.40
C ILE A 984 -57.06 7.09 136.30
N LYS A 985 -57.66 6.37 135.34
CA LYS A 985 -57.27 5.00 134.97
C LYS A 985 -56.48 5.01 133.66
N VAL A 986 -55.22 4.65 133.74
CA VAL A 986 -54.29 4.47 132.61
C VAL A 986 -54.35 3.01 132.18
N THR A 987 -54.46 2.76 130.88
CA THR A 987 -54.37 1.42 130.26
C THR A 987 -53.19 1.41 129.28
N TYR A 988 -52.40 0.34 129.30
CA TYR A 988 -51.19 0.21 128.51
C TYR A 988 -50.98 -1.22 128.01
N LYS A 989 -50.23 -1.38 126.91
CA LYS A 989 -49.77 -2.69 126.44
C LYS A 989 -48.55 -3.11 127.27
N ALA A 990 -48.48 -4.39 127.63
CA ALA A 990 -47.26 -4.96 128.22
C ALA A 990 -46.06 -4.81 127.25
N ALA A 991 -44.93 -4.39 127.79
CA ALA A 991 -43.65 -4.32 127.10
C ALA A 991 -42.91 -5.66 127.19
N ALA A 992 -42.12 -6.01 126.18
CA ALA A 992 -41.25 -7.18 126.30
C ALA A 992 -40.11 -6.91 127.30
N ASN A 993 -39.59 -8.00 127.89
CA ASN A 993 -38.49 -7.97 128.87
C ASN A 993 -38.75 -7.13 130.14
N ALA A 994 -40.03 -6.90 130.49
CA ALA A 994 -40.46 -6.05 131.60
C ALA A 994 -41.13 -6.87 132.72
N THR A 995 -40.51 -6.95 133.89
CA THR A 995 -41.09 -7.63 135.07
C THR A 995 -41.93 -6.69 135.95
N GLY A 996 -42.01 -5.42 135.58
CA GLY A 996 -42.97 -4.47 136.15
C GLY A 996 -42.97 -3.10 135.48
N TYR A 997 -43.82 -2.21 135.98
CA TYR A 997 -44.00 -0.86 135.46
C TYR A 997 -44.08 0.18 136.57
N ASP A 998 -43.59 1.38 136.26
CA ASP A 998 -43.82 2.59 137.04
C ASP A 998 -44.54 3.61 136.15
N VAL A 999 -45.72 4.08 136.59
CA VAL A 999 -46.54 5.07 135.86
C VAL A 999 -46.57 6.36 136.67
N VAL A 1000 -46.42 7.52 136.01
CA VAL A 1000 -46.41 8.83 136.67
C VAL A 1000 -47.30 9.85 135.95
N LEU A 1001 -47.79 10.83 136.72
CA LEU A 1001 -48.55 11.98 136.23
C LEU A 1001 -47.71 13.26 136.46
N GLY A 1002 -47.02 13.75 135.43
CA GLY A 1002 -46.31 15.02 135.49
C GLY A 1002 -47.23 16.21 135.21
N THR A 1003 -47.01 17.37 135.81
CA THR A 1003 -47.74 18.59 135.40
C THR A 1003 -47.28 19.12 134.03
N SER A 1004 -46.09 18.70 133.55
CA SER A 1004 -45.58 19.03 132.21
C SER A 1004 -44.74 17.89 131.62
N SER A 1005 -44.09 18.15 130.49
CA SER A 1005 -43.09 17.26 129.87
C SER A 1005 -41.80 18.01 129.55
N LYS A 1006 -40.65 17.36 129.72
CA LYS A 1006 -39.33 17.92 129.42
C LYS A 1006 -38.59 17.01 128.44
N LYS A 1007 -37.95 17.60 127.42
CA LYS A 1007 -36.96 16.92 126.58
C LYS A 1007 -35.59 17.04 127.22
N GLU A 1008 -34.89 15.92 127.43
CA GLU A 1008 -33.62 15.88 128.14
C GLU A 1008 -32.77 14.71 127.63
N ASN A 1009 -31.55 14.96 127.16
CA ASN A 1009 -30.69 13.94 126.54
C ASN A 1009 -31.38 13.19 125.37
N GLY A 1010 -32.04 13.94 124.48
CA GLY A 1010 -32.74 13.40 123.29
C GLY A 1010 -34.18 12.92 123.53
N GLU A 1011 -34.47 12.43 124.73
CA GLU A 1011 -35.75 11.81 125.11
C GLU A 1011 -36.75 12.80 125.74
N THR A 1012 -38.06 12.59 125.54
CA THR A 1012 -39.12 13.41 126.16
C THR A 1012 -39.87 12.62 127.23
N ARG A 1013 -39.91 13.14 128.46
CA ARG A 1013 -40.51 12.47 129.63
C ARG A 1013 -41.46 13.38 130.41
N PRO A 1014 -42.37 12.85 131.25
CA PRO A 1014 -43.12 13.64 132.22
C PRO A 1014 -42.17 14.36 133.19
N TYR A 1015 -42.56 15.55 133.60
CA TYR A 1015 -41.79 16.42 134.49
C TYR A 1015 -42.70 16.95 135.61
N HIS A 1016 -42.12 17.22 136.79
CA HIS A 1016 -42.85 17.58 138.01
C HIS A 1016 -44.04 16.63 138.34
N TYR A 1017 -43.75 15.34 138.58
CA TYR A 1017 -44.77 14.34 138.95
C TYR A 1017 -44.90 14.06 140.46
N GLY A 1018 -43.99 14.54 141.30
CA GLY A 1018 -44.10 14.48 142.76
C GLY A 1018 -44.41 13.09 143.32
N ASP A 1019 -45.52 12.96 144.04
CA ASP A 1019 -46.07 11.70 144.56
C ASP A 1019 -47.21 11.12 143.71
N HIS A 1020 -47.55 11.74 142.58
CA HIS A 1020 -48.51 11.19 141.61
C HIS A 1020 -47.85 10.11 140.75
N LYS A 1021 -47.42 9.03 141.42
CA LYS A 1021 -46.68 7.89 140.87
C LYS A 1021 -47.24 6.58 141.40
N VAL A 1022 -47.54 5.63 140.52
CA VAL A 1022 -47.87 4.24 140.87
C VAL A 1022 -46.69 3.38 140.46
N LEU A 1023 -45.92 2.96 141.46
CA LEU A 1023 -44.65 2.27 141.30
C LEU A 1023 -44.79 0.76 141.57
N ASN A 1024 -43.93 -0.04 140.94
CA ASN A 1024 -43.82 -1.49 141.13
C ASN A 1024 -45.10 -2.27 140.75
N LEU A 1025 -45.82 -1.82 139.72
CA LEU A 1025 -46.88 -2.63 139.12
C LEU A 1025 -46.26 -3.91 138.58
N LYS A 1026 -46.85 -5.07 138.94
CA LYS A 1026 -46.31 -6.39 138.57
C LYS A 1026 -46.48 -6.66 137.07
N GLU A 1027 -45.62 -7.53 136.54
CA GLU A 1027 -45.80 -8.19 135.26
C GLU A 1027 -47.24 -8.72 135.06
N GLY A 1028 -47.75 -8.69 133.83
CA GLY A 1028 -49.15 -8.99 133.51
C GLY A 1028 -50.16 -7.88 133.88
N THR A 1029 -49.82 -6.92 134.74
CA THR A 1029 -50.68 -5.75 135.00
C THR A 1029 -50.72 -4.85 133.77
N VAL A 1030 -51.91 -4.54 133.24
CA VAL A 1030 -52.11 -3.69 132.04
C VAL A 1030 -52.87 -2.38 132.34
N THR A 1031 -53.18 -2.10 133.61
CA THR A 1031 -53.80 -0.83 134.02
C THR A 1031 -53.24 -0.29 135.32
N ALA A 1032 -52.97 1.02 135.38
CA ALA A 1032 -52.68 1.76 136.62
C ALA A 1032 -53.88 2.67 136.96
N THR A 1033 -54.20 2.84 138.24
CA THR A 1033 -55.28 3.72 138.68
C THR A 1033 -54.80 4.67 139.77
N PHE A 1034 -54.91 5.97 139.50
CA PHE A 1034 -54.65 7.05 140.44
C PHE A 1034 -55.99 7.54 140.97
N LYS A 1035 -56.18 7.58 142.29
CA LYS A 1035 -57.37 8.14 142.96
C LYS A 1035 -57.01 9.48 143.60
N ASN A 1036 -58.02 10.30 143.89
CA ASN A 1036 -57.88 11.60 144.55
C ASN A 1036 -56.88 12.54 143.82
N VAL A 1037 -56.82 12.43 142.49
CA VAL A 1037 -55.99 13.30 141.65
C VAL A 1037 -56.61 14.70 141.63
N PRO A 1038 -55.84 15.78 141.92
CA PRO A 1038 -56.36 17.14 141.85
C PRO A 1038 -56.82 17.56 140.46
N ALA A 1039 -57.79 18.48 140.41
CA ALA A 1039 -58.24 19.14 139.18
C ALA A 1039 -57.06 19.80 138.46
N GLY A 1040 -57.02 19.66 137.13
CA GLY A 1040 -55.88 20.08 136.31
C GLY A 1040 -55.57 19.12 135.17
N THR A 1041 -54.62 19.51 134.31
CA THR A 1041 -54.18 18.69 133.17
C THR A 1041 -52.83 18.05 133.46
N TRP A 1042 -52.80 16.71 133.38
CA TRP A 1042 -51.68 15.87 133.72
C TRP A 1042 -51.09 15.21 132.47
N THR A 1043 -49.76 15.18 132.37
CA THR A 1043 -49.00 14.42 131.39
C THR A 1043 -48.69 13.05 131.95
N VAL A 1044 -49.43 12.05 131.49
CA VAL A 1044 -49.20 10.65 131.80
C VAL A 1044 -48.00 10.15 130.99
N GLY A 1045 -47.05 9.53 131.67
CA GLY A 1045 -46.01 8.71 131.06
C GLY A 1045 -45.60 7.59 131.99
N MET A 1046 -44.91 6.59 131.45
CA MET A 1046 -44.47 5.43 132.21
C MET A 1046 -43.18 4.86 131.65
N HIS A 1047 -42.47 4.09 132.45
CA HIS A 1047 -41.38 3.24 131.99
C HIS A 1047 -41.56 1.84 132.54
N ALA A 1048 -41.27 0.86 131.69
CA ALA A 1048 -41.11 -0.52 132.08
C ALA A 1048 -39.80 -0.65 132.87
N PHE A 1049 -39.77 -1.61 133.79
CA PHE A 1049 -38.54 -2.03 134.42
C PHE A 1049 -38.45 -3.55 134.47
N ASN A 1050 -37.22 -4.04 134.55
CA ASN A 1050 -36.92 -5.35 135.11
C ASN A 1050 -35.85 -5.17 136.20
N ARG A 1051 -35.37 -6.29 136.77
CA ARG A 1051 -34.26 -6.29 137.75
C ARG A 1051 -33.10 -7.18 137.32
N THR A 1052 -32.75 -7.12 136.03
CA THR A 1052 -31.69 -7.95 135.43
C THR A 1052 -30.27 -7.40 135.61
N SER A 1053 -30.08 -6.30 136.37
CA SER A 1053 -28.74 -5.86 136.75
C SER A 1053 -28.17 -6.74 137.86
N GLU A 1054 -26.84 -6.86 137.88
CA GLU A 1054 -26.06 -7.66 138.86
C GLU A 1054 -26.33 -7.32 140.34
N ASN A 1055 -26.93 -6.16 140.60
CA ASN A 1055 -27.28 -5.66 141.93
C ASN A 1055 -28.81 -5.60 142.19
N ASN A 1056 -29.64 -6.29 141.39
CA ASN A 1056 -31.10 -6.41 141.54
C ASN A 1056 -31.84 -5.05 141.58
N ARG A 1057 -31.21 -3.98 141.05
CA ARG A 1057 -31.80 -2.65 140.91
C ARG A 1057 -32.69 -2.60 139.66
N LYS A 1058 -33.56 -1.60 139.57
CA LYS A 1058 -34.40 -1.41 138.40
C LYS A 1058 -33.54 -1.03 137.18
N VAL A 1059 -33.72 -1.78 136.10
CA VAL A 1059 -33.22 -1.45 134.76
C VAL A 1059 -34.42 -0.94 133.98
N PHE A 1060 -34.38 0.32 133.55
CA PHE A 1060 -35.53 1.01 132.96
C PHE A 1060 -35.50 0.97 131.43
N SER A 1061 -36.68 0.85 130.83
CA SER A 1061 -36.89 1.14 129.41
C SER A 1061 -36.69 2.64 129.11
N PRO A 1062 -36.63 3.04 127.83
CA PRO A 1062 -37.04 4.37 127.43
C PRO A 1062 -38.47 4.68 127.90
N TRP A 1063 -38.81 5.96 128.00
CA TRP A 1063 -40.15 6.42 128.38
C TRP A 1063 -41.21 6.06 127.33
N SER A 1064 -42.44 5.86 127.79
CA SER A 1064 -43.61 5.63 126.93
C SER A 1064 -43.89 6.80 126.00
N ASN A 1065 -44.76 6.54 125.01
CA ASN A 1065 -45.57 7.62 124.44
C ASN A 1065 -46.31 8.36 125.57
N LEU A 1066 -46.33 9.69 125.52
CA LEU A 1066 -46.99 10.50 126.53
C LEU A 1066 -48.46 10.72 126.15
N LYS A 1067 -49.35 10.77 127.16
CA LYS A 1067 -50.78 11.09 127.00
C LYS A 1067 -51.16 12.23 127.94
N LYS A 1068 -52.17 13.01 127.59
CA LYS A 1068 -52.78 14.00 128.49
C LYS A 1068 -54.03 13.43 129.14
N ALA A 1069 -54.29 13.81 130.38
CA ALA A 1069 -55.52 13.52 131.10
C ALA A 1069 -55.92 14.74 131.95
N THR A 1070 -57.15 15.21 131.83
CA THR A 1070 -57.64 16.39 132.54
C THR A 1070 -58.71 16.00 133.53
N VAL A 1071 -58.44 16.24 134.82
CA VAL A 1071 -59.44 16.16 135.89
C VAL A 1071 -60.15 17.51 135.97
N LYS A 1072 -61.48 17.47 136.07
CA LYS A 1072 -62.33 18.64 136.32
C LYS A 1072 -62.65 18.73 137.79
#